data_AF-A0A317ZHF3-F1
#
_entry.id   AF-A0A317ZHF3-F1
#
_cell.length_a   1.000
_cell.length_b   1.000
_cell.length_c   1.000
_cell.angle_alpha   90.00
_cell.angle_beta   90.00
_cell.angle_gamma   90.00
#
_symmetry.space_group_name_H-M   'P 1'
#
loop_
_entity.id
_entity.type
_entity.pdbx_description
1 polymer ?
#
loop_
_entity_poly.entity_id
_entity_poly.type
_entity_poly.pdbx_seq_one_letter_code
_entity_poly.pdbx_strand_id
1 'polypeptide(L)'
;MSSKADSPTSILDSAARKALLRVLWRSRLGDLREQNLIRQGKGWFHISGMGHEALAAVALNLEPGDYAFPYYRDRSFCIQRGISDYDLALAFYAKRDSSSGGRQLTGHFSDRKLNIWSHPSPVGAHLLPACGAAWGMQLDGKSNVVYASLGEAAARQGDFFEAVCFAKERRLPIVFVVEDNRIAISTRTARTNPLALGVLDQDEWLRVDGSDVEAVAAAGQAAVAKARDGGGPGFIWCDVERFSNHSSADDQRMYRAVEELDTMHERDPIAVFQKRMIEDGLLTAQEAAALEEEIREEIRGIYQEAAGADDPVAEEGEAHLTGPVQTPDAGPQVALGDSCRMLDAVNKTFHHAMDELPDVVFFGEDIADPKGGVFNLTKGLSTKDPSRAVNSPLAESTIMGLAVGLASYGKRPCFEIQFVDFIYPGWNQLVSNMATLRWRSFGHWKCPLVIYAPCGGYLPGGALWHSQSGEASFARVPGIRVVVPSTPADTAGLFWTALHGEDPTIILLPKHLMWAELPAGDSVDAVPLGQARTIRQGELLTLVTWGNCVELVEETLDGLAEALDIELIDLRSIAPWDEEAIAASVQKTGRLLIVQEDNITASVGQMIVSTMCERHEVLSALKSPPVIVSKGDVHVGFNPVYEYAALPDKQRIESALEHLLASSLESSLLPSAAVADAPTVHPENTHKMNSSASGSSGATKDIVVPILGEGIRVARIVSILKQAGDVVKADDALCEVETDKAVFPIECDAGGVLGEWAVSEDDEVTVGQNLVQLTLSGAAVAQAASASAPQQKEGAQQQRVGGLSQEAVKQLQGIVPATIDMTCRWEAVRDARLRSKKTPGGTLSTATMTAWAVLQAMRKHERFASVVRGDELVYDPEGYDLGVAVALPGDKLETAVVKNVNEVEWDDFIEVFNESLRRTRHGEIVSKNRVPLSISSMGAYNVRSAIPIVVPPAIATLFIGAPYQQPDPKSKDGSPMEVASLVLTFDHRWINGVGAAAFLSDVRKGIERFDLV
;
A
#
# COMPACT_ATOMS: atom_id res chain seq x y z
N MET A 1 -21.80 -4.46 -62.24
CA MET A 1 -20.33 -4.30 -62.32
C MET A 1 -20.00 -2.92 -61.82
N SER A 2 -19.61 -2.78 -60.55
CA SER A 2 -18.94 -1.59 -60.04
C SER A 2 -17.45 -1.91 -59.96
N SER A 3 -16.58 -0.93 -60.20
CA SER A 3 -15.13 -1.15 -60.28
C SER A 3 -14.57 -1.70 -58.97
N LYS A 4 -13.66 -2.69 -59.08
CA LYS A 4 -12.68 -2.93 -58.01
C LYS A 4 -11.97 -1.60 -57.78
N ALA A 5 -12.06 -1.04 -56.58
CA ALA A 5 -11.10 -0.05 -56.14
C ALA A 5 -9.76 -0.75 -56.01
N ASP A 6 -8.68 -0.12 -56.46
CA ASP A 6 -7.33 -0.65 -56.31
C ASP A 6 -7.04 -0.85 -54.83
N SER A 7 -6.63 -2.07 -54.46
CA SER A 7 -6.08 -2.33 -53.13
C SER A 7 -4.83 -1.47 -52.96
N PRO A 8 -4.70 -0.68 -51.87
CA PRO A 8 -3.49 0.10 -51.66
C PRO A 8 -2.28 -0.84 -51.65
N THR A 9 -1.28 -0.56 -52.48
CA THR A 9 -0.02 -1.29 -52.47
C THR A 9 0.59 -1.24 -51.09
N SER A 10 1.03 -2.40 -50.58
CA SER A 10 1.69 -2.51 -49.29
C SER A 10 2.84 -1.51 -49.12
N ILE A 11 2.97 -0.97 -47.90
CA ILE A 11 4.14 -0.18 -47.51
C ILE A 11 5.36 -1.07 -47.17
N LEU A 12 5.15 -2.37 -46.96
CA LEU A 12 6.20 -3.35 -46.67
C LEU A 12 6.56 -4.13 -47.93
N ASP A 13 7.85 -4.25 -48.24
CA ASP A 13 8.30 -5.09 -49.33
C ASP A 13 8.12 -6.59 -49.04
N SER A 14 8.31 -7.43 -50.07
CA SER A 14 8.12 -8.88 -49.99
C SER A 14 9.08 -9.59 -49.02
N ALA A 15 10.27 -9.04 -48.78
CA ALA A 15 11.25 -9.58 -47.83
C ALA A 15 10.90 -9.18 -46.40
N ALA A 16 10.55 -7.90 -46.18
CA ALA A 16 10.08 -7.37 -44.90
C ALA A 16 8.83 -8.13 -44.41
N ARG A 17 7.84 -8.36 -45.29
CA ARG A 17 6.64 -9.15 -44.97
C ARG A 17 6.98 -10.58 -44.52
N LYS A 18 7.91 -11.26 -45.21
CA LYS A 18 8.34 -12.63 -44.86
C LYS A 18 9.14 -12.69 -43.55
N ALA A 19 10.02 -11.72 -43.31
CA ALA A 19 10.77 -11.61 -42.06
C ALA A 19 9.84 -11.35 -40.87
N LEU A 20 8.92 -10.39 -41.01
CA LEU A 20 7.92 -10.06 -40.00
C LEU A 20 7.04 -11.28 -39.66
N LEU A 21 6.55 -12.01 -40.67
CA LEU A 21 5.76 -13.23 -40.45
C LEU A 21 6.52 -14.28 -39.61
N ARG A 22 7.84 -14.44 -39.82
CA ARG A 22 8.68 -15.33 -38.99
C ARG A 22 8.75 -14.86 -37.54
N VAL A 23 8.82 -13.56 -37.30
CA VAL A 23 8.80 -12.97 -35.94
C VAL A 23 7.45 -13.19 -35.24
N LEU A 24 6.33 -12.98 -35.95
CA LEU A 24 4.99 -13.23 -35.36
C LEU A 24 4.86 -14.69 -34.91
N TRP A 25 5.30 -15.63 -35.77
CA TRP A 25 5.27 -17.05 -35.44
C TRP A 25 6.22 -17.42 -34.29
N ARG A 26 7.43 -16.86 -34.22
CA ARG A 26 8.34 -17.08 -33.09
C ARG A 26 7.71 -16.64 -31.76
N SER A 27 7.04 -15.49 -31.73
CA SER A 27 6.28 -15.04 -30.56
C SER A 27 5.20 -16.04 -30.15
N ARG A 28 4.30 -16.40 -31.09
CA ARG A 28 3.18 -17.32 -30.86
C ARG A 28 3.64 -18.71 -30.42
N LEU A 29 4.67 -19.26 -31.05
CA LEU A 29 5.19 -20.60 -30.78
C LEU A 29 6.02 -20.65 -29.49
N GLY A 30 6.72 -19.57 -29.14
CA GLY A 30 7.36 -19.38 -27.84
C GLY A 30 6.35 -19.41 -26.70
N ASP A 31 5.28 -18.61 -26.78
CA ASP A 31 4.23 -18.61 -25.76
C ASP A 31 3.52 -19.98 -25.62
N LEU A 32 3.20 -20.63 -26.75
CA LEU A 32 2.64 -21.99 -26.74
C LEU A 32 3.63 -23.02 -26.15
N ARG A 33 4.95 -22.83 -26.33
CA ARG A 33 5.98 -23.68 -25.71
C ARG A 33 6.01 -23.50 -24.21
N GLU A 34 6.02 -22.25 -23.73
CA GLU A 34 6.00 -21.91 -22.30
C GLU A 34 4.75 -22.44 -21.59
N GLN A 35 3.54 -22.24 -22.16
CA GLN A 35 2.30 -22.81 -21.61
C GLN A 35 2.34 -24.34 -21.47
N ASN A 36 2.97 -25.03 -22.43
CA ASN A 36 3.15 -26.48 -22.37
C ASN A 36 4.17 -26.89 -21.30
N LEU A 37 5.24 -26.11 -21.10
CA LEU A 37 6.25 -26.36 -20.07
C LEU A 37 5.71 -26.11 -18.66
N ILE A 38 4.90 -25.06 -18.45
CA ILE A 38 4.18 -24.81 -17.21
C ILE A 38 3.28 -26.01 -16.85
N ARG A 39 2.50 -26.52 -17.80
CA ARG A 39 1.68 -27.74 -17.60
C ARG A 39 2.50 -29.01 -17.30
N GLN A 40 3.82 -28.99 -17.56
CA GLN A 40 4.76 -30.07 -17.23
C GLN A 40 5.52 -29.82 -15.92
N GLY A 41 5.26 -28.73 -15.19
CA GLY A 41 6.01 -28.35 -14.00
C GLY A 41 7.44 -27.89 -14.29
N LYS A 42 7.71 -27.37 -15.49
CA LYS A 42 9.04 -26.96 -15.97
C LYS A 42 9.17 -25.44 -16.13
N GLY A 43 8.54 -24.68 -15.26
CA GLY A 43 8.60 -23.21 -15.26
C GLY A 43 7.82 -22.65 -14.08
N TRP A 44 8.11 -21.42 -13.71
CA TRP A 44 7.60 -20.80 -12.47
C TRP A 44 6.30 -20.02 -12.69
N PHE A 45 6.24 -19.25 -13.77
CA PHE A 45 5.11 -18.42 -14.15
C PHE A 45 5.14 -18.18 -15.66
N HIS A 46 4.02 -17.78 -16.26
CA HIS A 46 3.96 -17.37 -17.66
C HIS A 46 2.86 -16.33 -17.88
N ILE A 47 3.18 -15.29 -18.65
CA ILE A 47 2.23 -14.32 -19.21
C ILE A 47 2.43 -14.32 -20.72
N SER A 48 1.37 -14.60 -21.50
CA SER A 48 1.47 -14.65 -22.96
C SER A 48 1.16 -13.31 -23.63
N GLY A 49 1.84 -13.04 -24.75
CA GLY A 49 1.53 -11.98 -25.70
C GLY A 49 0.62 -12.43 -26.85
N MET A 50 -0.01 -13.62 -26.76
CA MET A 50 -0.81 -14.17 -27.85
C MET A 50 -2.04 -13.31 -28.18
N GLY A 51 -2.12 -12.86 -29.43
CA GLY A 51 -3.12 -11.92 -29.96
C GLY A 51 -2.65 -10.47 -30.04
N HIS A 52 -1.47 -10.17 -29.50
CA HIS A 52 -0.80 -8.86 -29.58
C HIS A 52 0.32 -8.84 -30.65
N GLU A 53 0.49 -9.90 -31.46
CA GLU A 53 1.72 -10.09 -32.23
C GLU A 53 2.00 -8.98 -33.26
N ALA A 54 0.97 -8.35 -33.81
CA ALA A 54 1.09 -7.29 -34.82
C ALA A 54 1.94 -6.08 -34.37
N LEU A 55 2.13 -5.86 -33.06
CA LEU A 55 2.97 -4.79 -32.51
C LEU A 55 4.44 -4.88 -32.93
N ALA A 56 4.91 -6.06 -33.35
CA ALA A 56 6.20 -6.22 -34.05
C ALA A 56 6.33 -5.25 -35.24
N ALA A 57 5.24 -4.96 -35.96
CA ALA A 57 5.27 -4.05 -37.09
C ALA A 57 5.62 -2.60 -36.71
N VAL A 58 5.41 -2.19 -35.46
CA VAL A 58 5.84 -0.86 -34.97
C VAL A 58 7.37 -0.79 -34.88
N ALA A 59 8.01 -1.85 -34.35
CA ALA A 59 9.46 -1.93 -34.17
C ALA A 59 10.27 -1.85 -35.47
N LEU A 60 9.67 -2.14 -36.64
CA LEU A 60 10.30 -1.97 -37.95
C LEU A 60 10.74 -0.52 -38.24
N ASN A 61 10.15 0.46 -37.55
CA ASN A 61 10.42 1.88 -37.73
C ASN A 61 11.45 2.44 -36.73
N LEU A 62 11.95 1.60 -35.81
CA LEU A 62 12.92 2.00 -34.79
C LEU A 62 14.36 1.72 -35.23
N GLU A 63 15.25 2.65 -34.90
CA GLU A 63 16.68 2.59 -35.15
C GLU A 63 17.43 1.98 -33.95
N PRO A 64 18.66 1.45 -34.12
CA PRO A 64 19.40 0.82 -33.02
C PRO A 64 19.59 1.70 -31.76
N GLY A 65 19.69 3.02 -31.93
CA GLY A 65 19.83 4.00 -30.83
C GLY A 65 18.53 4.38 -30.11
N ASP A 66 17.38 3.97 -30.63
CA ASP A 66 16.07 4.26 -30.03
C ASP A 66 15.82 3.37 -28.81
N TYR A 67 15.10 3.90 -27.81
CA TYR A 67 14.82 3.20 -26.56
C TYR A 67 13.40 2.61 -26.58
N ALA A 68 13.20 1.50 -25.87
CA ALA A 68 11.90 0.88 -25.69
C ALA A 68 11.60 0.64 -24.21
N PHE A 69 10.40 1.02 -23.79
CA PHE A 69 9.81 0.77 -22.48
C PHE A 69 8.56 -0.10 -22.69
N PRO A 70 8.74 -1.40 -22.99
CA PRO A 70 7.65 -2.27 -23.43
C PRO A 70 6.70 -2.63 -22.30
N TYR A 71 5.48 -3.00 -22.68
CA TYR A 71 4.52 -3.68 -21.82
C TYR A 71 4.88 -5.17 -21.70
N TYR A 72 4.41 -5.85 -20.65
CA TYR A 72 4.73 -7.27 -20.46
C TYR A 72 4.14 -8.22 -21.52
N ARG A 73 3.31 -7.73 -22.46
CA ARG A 73 2.76 -8.50 -23.59
C ARG A 73 3.50 -8.30 -24.91
N ASP A 74 4.47 -7.38 -24.97
CA ASP A 74 5.25 -7.00 -26.16
C ASP A 74 6.30 -8.03 -26.61
N ARG A 75 6.00 -9.32 -26.49
CA ARG A 75 6.93 -10.40 -26.87
C ARG A 75 7.37 -10.26 -28.34
N SER A 76 6.42 -10.05 -29.26
CA SER A 76 6.72 -9.94 -30.69
C SER A 76 7.49 -8.66 -31.03
N PHE A 77 7.15 -7.54 -30.39
CA PHE A 77 7.89 -6.28 -30.50
C PHE A 77 9.34 -6.46 -30.03
N CYS A 78 9.57 -7.12 -28.89
CA CYS A 78 10.91 -7.36 -28.36
C CYS A 78 11.74 -8.30 -29.24
N ILE A 79 11.13 -9.35 -29.83
CA ILE A 79 11.78 -10.21 -30.82
C ILE A 79 12.15 -9.41 -32.08
N GLN A 80 11.24 -8.56 -32.59
CA GLN A 80 11.53 -7.70 -33.75
C GLN A 80 12.64 -6.68 -33.45
N ARG A 81 12.72 -6.17 -32.22
CA ARG A 81 13.75 -5.23 -31.76
C ARG A 81 15.12 -5.89 -31.57
N GLY A 82 15.16 -7.22 -31.39
CA GLY A 82 16.37 -8.05 -31.44
C GLY A 82 16.57 -9.06 -30.30
N ILE A 83 15.65 -9.16 -29.31
CA ILE A 83 15.79 -10.18 -28.24
C ILE A 83 15.68 -11.57 -28.87
N SER A 84 16.62 -12.47 -28.54
CA SER A 84 16.59 -13.83 -29.08
C SER A 84 15.60 -14.73 -28.33
N ASP A 85 15.09 -15.77 -28.99
CA ASP A 85 14.26 -16.78 -28.31
C ASP A 85 15.02 -17.53 -27.22
N TYR A 86 16.36 -17.56 -27.27
CA TYR A 86 17.19 -18.15 -26.22
C TYR A 86 17.17 -17.27 -24.96
N ASP A 87 17.30 -15.95 -25.10
CA ASP A 87 17.20 -15.00 -23.98
C ASP A 87 15.81 -15.04 -23.34
N LEU A 88 14.75 -15.15 -24.17
CA LEU A 88 13.38 -15.35 -23.69
C LEU A 88 13.21 -16.70 -22.97
N ALA A 89 13.84 -17.77 -23.45
CA ALA A 89 13.82 -19.07 -22.78
C ALA A 89 14.59 -19.05 -21.45
N LEU A 90 15.75 -18.39 -21.38
CA LEU A 90 16.48 -18.17 -20.13
C LEU A 90 15.63 -17.40 -19.11
N ALA A 91 14.93 -16.35 -19.55
CA ALA A 91 14.01 -15.59 -18.70
C ALA A 91 12.81 -16.43 -18.24
N PHE A 92 12.24 -17.28 -19.10
CA PHE A 92 11.17 -18.22 -18.74
C PHE A 92 11.59 -19.21 -17.63
N TYR A 93 12.80 -19.74 -17.73
CA TYR A 93 13.36 -20.66 -16.74
C TYR A 93 13.94 -19.95 -15.50
N ALA A 94 13.97 -18.61 -15.47
CA ALA A 94 14.62 -17.79 -14.45
C ALA A 94 16.13 -18.11 -14.26
N LYS A 95 16.83 -18.38 -15.37
CA LYS A 95 18.25 -18.76 -15.38
C LYS A 95 19.18 -17.59 -15.03
N ARG A 96 20.38 -17.91 -14.54
CA ARG A 96 21.38 -16.93 -14.10
C ARG A 96 21.84 -15.99 -15.22
N ASP A 97 21.98 -16.49 -16.43
CA ASP A 97 22.41 -15.70 -17.59
C ASP A 97 21.25 -14.97 -18.31
N SER A 98 20.04 -15.01 -17.75
CA SER A 98 18.94 -14.15 -18.21
C SER A 98 19.22 -12.68 -17.91
N SER A 99 18.58 -11.75 -18.62
CA SER A 99 18.78 -10.29 -18.46
C SER A 99 18.30 -9.68 -17.13
N SER A 100 17.91 -10.53 -16.18
CA SER A 100 17.58 -10.19 -14.79
C SER A 100 18.30 -11.06 -13.75
N GLY A 101 19.12 -12.04 -14.16
CA GLY A 101 19.70 -13.02 -13.25
C GLY A 101 18.65 -13.91 -12.55
N GLY A 102 17.50 -14.15 -13.20
CA GLY A 102 16.38 -14.88 -12.62
C GLY A 102 15.53 -14.08 -11.61
N ARG A 103 15.78 -12.78 -11.45
CA ARG A 103 15.11 -11.91 -10.45
C ARG A 103 13.76 -11.36 -10.91
N GLN A 104 13.47 -11.39 -12.22
CA GLN A 104 12.23 -10.86 -12.80
C GLN A 104 11.28 -11.97 -13.24
N LEU A 105 9.98 -11.65 -13.23
CA LEU A 105 8.94 -12.50 -13.81
C LEU A 105 9.02 -12.49 -15.35
N THR A 106 8.59 -13.59 -15.97
CA THR A 106 8.41 -13.69 -17.44
C THR A 106 7.63 -12.51 -17.99
N GLY A 107 8.05 -11.98 -19.15
CA GLY A 107 7.44 -10.80 -19.78
C GLY A 107 8.04 -9.46 -19.31
N HIS A 108 8.83 -9.41 -18.23
CA HIS A 108 9.53 -8.18 -17.83
C HIS A 108 10.83 -8.02 -18.63
N PHE A 109 10.67 -7.67 -19.90
CA PHE A 109 11.77 -7.56 -20.87
C PHE A 109 12.84 -6.55 -20.42
N SER A 110 14.10 -6.87 -20.71
CA SER A 110 15.27 -6.04 -20.42
C SER A 110 16.40 -6.44 -21.36
N ASP A 111 17.02 -5.48 -22.03
CA ASP A 111 18.30 -5.62 -22.73
C ASP A 111 18.95 -4.24 -22.88
N ARG A 112 20.12 -4.03 -22.26
CA ARG A 112 20.81 -2.72 -22.31
C ARG A 112 21.43 -2.42 -23.68
N LYS A 113 21.83 -3.43 -24.46
CA LYS A 113 22.44 -3.28 -25.80
C LYS A 113 21.39 -2.87 -26.85
N LEU A 114 20.17 -3.36 -26.70
CA LEU A 114 19.01 -3.03 -27.54
C LEU A 114 18.21 -1.82 -27.01
N ASN A 115 18.65 -1.22 -25.90
CA ASN A 115 17.94 -0.15 -25.18
C ASN A 115 16.49 -0.51 -24.79
N ILE A 116 16.24 -1.79 -24.47
CA ILE A 116 14.98 -2.27 -23.92
C ILE A 116 15.07 -2.18 -22.40
N TRP A 117 14.33 -1.23 -21.84
CA TRP A 117 14.42 -0.87 -20.43
C TRP A 117 13.67 -1.84 -19.52
N SER A 118 14.28 -2.18 -18.38
CA SER A 118 13.74 -3.17 -17.43
C SER A 118 12.54 -2.62 -16.66
N HIS A 119 11.32 -2.85 -17.15
CA HIS A 119 10.10 -2.39 -16.50
C HIS A 119 9.73 -3.22 -15.25
N PRO A 120 9.04 -2.63 -14.25
CA PRO A 120 8.55 -3.33 -13.08
C PRO A 120 7.08 -3.80 -13.28
N SER A 121 6.57 -4.68 -12.41
CA SER A 121 5.19 -5.17 -12.51
C SER A 121 4.06 -4.14 -12.29
N PRO A 122 4.23 -3.06 -11.49
CA PRO A 122 3.26 -1.98 -11.40
C PRO A 122 3.07 -1.28 -12.75
N VAL A 123 1.97 -1.63 -13.43
CA VAL A 123 1.69 -1.19 -14.79
C VAL A 123 1.60 0.33 -14.89
N GLY A 124 2.15 0.89 -15.97
CA GLY A 124 2.19 2.34 -16.20
C GLY A 124 3.35 3.07 -15.50
N ALA A 125 3.97 2.47 -14.48
CA ALA A 125 5.09 3.08 -13.76
C ALA A 125 6.32 3.34 -14.64
N HIS A 126 6.45 2.67 -15.79
CA HIS A 126 7.54 2.84 -16.75
C HIS A 126 7.36 4.02 -17.71
N LEU A 127 6.18 4.65 -17.77
CA LEU A 127 5.89 5.72 -18.74
C LEU A 127 6.59 7.05 -18.42
N LEU A 128 6.68 7.41 -17.13
CA LEU A 128 7.43 8.60 -16.70
C LEU A 128 8.95 8.42 -16.91
N PRO A 129 9.56 7.27 -16.60
CA PRO A 129 10.90 6.91 -17.08
C PRO A 129 11.07 7.00 -18.61
N ALA A 130 10.07 6.60 -19.40
CA ALA A 130 10.14 6.74 -20.86
C ALA A 130 10.20 8.22 -21.28
N CYS A 131 9.39 9.09 -20.68
CA CYS A 131 9.47 10.54 -20.87
C CYS A 131 10.82 11.11 -20.43
N GLY A 132 11.39 10.65 -19.31
CA GLY A 132 12.70 11.10 -18.83
C GLY A 132 13.84 10.74 -19.79
N ALA A 133 13.81 9.55 -20.38
CA ALA A 133 14.77 9.14 -21.40
C ALA A 133 14.61 9.97 -22.70
N ALA A 134 13.38 10.22 -23.15
CA ALA A 134 13.09 11.06 -24.31
C ALA A 134 13.54 12.51 -24.09
N TRP A 135 13.37 13.05 -22.87
CA TRP A 135 13.88 14.36 -22.50
C TRP A 135 15.42 14.37 -22.45
N GLY A 136 16.07 13.31 -21.95
CA GLY A 136 17.53 13.15 -22.01
C GLY A 136 18.09 13.17 -23.45
N MET A 137 17.41 12.50 -24.39
CA MET A 137 17.74 12.56 -25.82
C MET A 137 17.58 13.98 -26.39
N GLN A 138 16.52 14.68 -26.00
CA GLN A 138 16.24 16.06 -26.42
C GLN A 138 17.32 17.04 -25.91
N LEU A 139 17.79 16.87 -24.65
CA LEU A 139 18.89 17.67 -24.09
C LEU A 139 20.22 17.43 -24.83
N ASP A 140 20.47 16.21 -25.31
CA ASP A 140 21.64 15.88 -26.14
C ASP A 140 21.47 16.26 -27.62
N GLY A 141 20.30 16.77 -28.04
CA GLY A 141 19.98 17.05 -29.44
C GLY A 141 19.95 15.80 -30.34
N LYS A 142 19.71 14.61 -29.79
CA LYS A 142 19.63 13.36 -30.57
C LYS A 142 18.27 13.21 -31.23
N SER A 143 18.26 12.75 -32.47
CA SER A 143 17.07 12.35 -33.23
C SER A 143 16.57 10.94 -32.90
N ASN A 144 16.85 10.44 -31.69
CA ASN A 144 16.37 9.14 -31.25
C ASN A 144 14.93 9.26 -30.71
N VAL A 145 14.17 8.18 -30.88
CA VAL A 145 12.78 8.08 -30.43
C VAL A 145 12.70 7.10 -29.25
N VAL A 146 11.76 7.35 -28.35
CA VAL A 146 11.36 6.40 -27.31
C VAL A 146 10.04 5.74 -27.69
N TYR A 147 9.97 4.42 -27.64
CA TYR A 147 8.74 3.65 -27.68
C TYR A 147 8.28 3.34 -26.25
N ALA A 148 7.01 3.57 -25.93
CA ALA A 148 6.42 3.23 -24.64
C ALA A 148 5.02 2.64 -24.83
N SER A 149 4.73 1.50 -24.22
CA SER A 149 3.49 0.76 -24.44
C SER A 149 2.84 0.29 -23.15
N LEU A 150 1.53 0.04 -23.19
CA LEU A 150 0.75 -0.38 -22.04
C LEU A 150 -0.59 -1.00 -22.45
N GLY A 151 -1.16 -1.86 -21.61
CA GLY A 151 -2.57 -2.22 -21.71
C GLY A 151 -3.51 -1.03 -21.43
N GLU A 152 -4.67 -1.00 -22.09
CA GLU A 152 -5.75 -0.04 -21.90
C GLU A 152 -6.19 0.16 -20.44
N ALA A 153 -6.11 -0.89 -19.64
CA ALA A 153 -6.42 -0.88 -18.22
C ALA A 153 -5.42 -0.04 -17.42
N ALA A 154 -4.15 -0.08 -17.81
CA ALA A 154 -3.07 0.68 -17.19
C ALA A 154 -3.11 2.17 -17.55
N ALA A 155 -3.82 2.54 -18.64
CA ALA A 155 -4.05 3.95 -18.99
C ALA A 155 -4.93 4.69 -17.96
N ARG A 156 -5.45 3.98 -16.94
CA ARG A 156 -6.15 4.58 -15.79
C ARG A 156 -5.23 5.01 -14.64
N GLN A 157 -3.93 4.73 -14.69
CA GLN A 157 -2.97 5.13 -13.65
C GLN A 157 -2.65 6.63 -13.75
N GLY A 158 -2.33 7.28 -12.61
CA GLY A 158 -1.94 8.69 -12.58
C GLY A 158 -0.74 8.97 -13.49
N ASP A 159 0.31 8.16 -13.34
CA ASP A 159 1.55 8.17 -14.14
C ASP A 159 1.31 8.19 -15.66
N PHE A 160 0.20 7.62 -16.18
CA PHE A 160 -0.13 7.69 -17.61
C PHE A 160 -0.54 9.10 -18.03
N PHE A 161 -1.45 9.74 -17.31
CA PHE A 161 -1.90 11.10 -17.63
C PHE A 161 -0.78 12.11 -17.43
N GLU A 162 -0.01 11.95 -16.36
CA GLU A 162 1.20 12.73 -16.10
C GLU A 162 2.23 12.61 -17.24
N ALA A 163 2.52 11.38 -17.70
CA ALA A 163 3.44 11.15 -18.82
C ALA A 163 2.94 11.77 -20.13
N VAL A 164 1.65 11.64 -20.45
CA VAL A 164 1.04 12.24 -21.65
C VAL A 164 1.10 13.77 -21.60
N CYS A 165 0.77 14.38 -20.45
CA CYS A 165 0.85 15.82 -20.25
C CYS A 165 2.28 16.34 -20.46
N PHE A 166 3.27 15.77 -19.76
CA PHE A 166 4.66 16.21 -19.86
C PHE A 166 5.26 15.97 -21.26
N ALA A 167 4.92 14.86 -21.92
CA ALA A 167 5.35 14.57 -23.28
C ALA A 167 4.82 15.60 -24.29
N LYS A 168 3.55 16.04 -24.13
CA LYS A 168 2.95 17.09 -24.97
C LYS A 168 3.57 18.46 -24.67
N GLU A 169 3.73 18.81 -23.39
CA GLU A 169 4.34 20.06 -22.93
C GLU A 169 5.73 20.27 -23.54
N ARG A 170 6.62 19.26 -23.43
CA ARG A 170 7.99 19.35 -23.95
C ARG A 170 8.16 18.90 -25.39
N ARG A 171 7.07 18.51 -26.07
CA ARG A 171 7.07 17.94 -27.44
C ARG A 171 8.10 16.80 -27.59
N LEU A 172 8.11 15.88 -26.63
CA LEU A 172 9.13 14.83 -26.56
C LEU A 172 9.11 13.89 -27.78
N PRO A 173 10.26 13.35 -28.20
CA PRO A 173 10.36 12.34 -29.26
C PRO A 173 9.96 10.95 -28.73
N ILE A 174 8.69 10.79 -28.38
CA ILE A 174 8.14 9.55 -27.79
C ILE A 174 6.88 9.08 -28.55
N VAL A 175 6.71 7.77 -28.69
CA VAL A 175 5.51 7.14 -29.24
C VAL A 175 4.88 6.27 -28.15
N PHE A 176 3.65 6.63 -27.76
CA PHE A 176 2.81 5.85 -26.86
C PHE A 176 1.93 4.88 -27.64
N VAL A 177 1.89 3.61 -27.23
CA VAL A 177 1.02 2.58 -27.80
C VAL A 177 0.16 1.95 -26.71
N VAL A 178 -1.15 2.18 -26.77
CA VAL A 178 -2.12 1.53 -25.88
C VAL A 178 -2.64 0.26 -26.56
N GLU A 179 -2.59 -0.86 -25.84
CA GLU A 179 -3.00 -2.19 -26.28
C GLU A 179 -4.38 -2.52 -25.69
N ASP A 180 -5.44 -2.37 -26.49
CA ASP A 180 -6.83 -2.56 -26.07
C ASP A 180 -7.36 -3.93 -26.47
N ASN A 181 -7.12 -4.92 -25.60
CA ASN A 181 -7.80 -6.22 -25.64
C ASN A 181 -9.13 -6.22 -24.86
N ARG A 182 -9.58 -5.05 -24.38
CA ARG A 182 -10.89 -4.80 -23.76
C ARG A 182 -11.11 -5.53 -22.42
N ILE A 183 -10.06 -6.09 -21.79
CA ILE A 183 -10.18 -6.87 -20.55
C ILE A 183 -8.96 -6.82 -19.59
N ALA A 184 -9.15 -6.09 -18.48
CA ALA A 184 -8.23 -6.00 -17.34
C ALA A 184 -8.35 -7.24 -16.42
N ILE A 185 -7.47 -8.23 -16.61
CA ILE A 185 -7.55 -9.54 -15.93
C ILE A 185 -8.88 -10.23 -16.27
N SER A 186 -9.92 -10.01 -15.46
CA SER A 186 -11.30 -10.47 -15.61
C SER A 186 -12.34 -9.35 -15.79
N THR A 187 -11.93 -8.08 -15.67
CA THR A 187 -12.82 -6.90 -15.73
C THR A 187 -12.85 -6.33 -17.16
N ARG A 188 -14.04 -6.28 -17.78
CA ARG A 188 -14.22 -5.66 -19.11
C ARG A 188 -14.00 -4.14 -19.06
N THR A 189 -13.19 -3.62 -19.97
CA THR A 189 -12.74 -2.21 -19.99
C THR A 189 -13.32 -1.37 -21.13
N ALA A 190 -14.02 -1.98 -22.08
CA ALA A 190 -14.57 -1.34 -23.30
C ALA A 190 -15.51 -0.12 -23.06
N ARG A 191 -15.92 0.16 -21.81
CA ARG A 191 -16.71 1.34 -21.42
C ARG A 191 -16.09 2.13 -20.25
N THR A 192 -14.88 1.77 -19.83
CA THR A 192 -14.24 2.29 -18.62
C THR A 192 -12.76 2.64 -18.80
N ASN A 193 -12.16 2.37 -19.97
CA ASN A 193 -10.86 2.92 -20.36
C ASN A 193 -10.97 4.45 -20.64
N PRO A 194 -9.88 5.23 -20.55
CA PRO A 194 -9.93 6.69 -20.65
C PRO A 194 -10.50 7.23 -21.98
N LEU A 195 -10.21 6.55 -23.10
CA LEU A 195 -10.67 6.93 -24.42
C LEU A 195 -12.20 6.75 -24.56
N ALA A 196 -12.73 5.63 -24.07
CA ALA A 196 -14.15 5.33 -24.05
C ALA A 196 -14.94 6.22 -23.07
N LEU A 197 -14.28 6.75 -22.03
CA LEU A 197 -14.85 7.71 -21.08
C LEU A 197 -14.82 9.16 -21.60
N GLY A 198 -14.15 9.44 -22.72
CA GLY A 198 -13.96 10.81 -23.24
C GLY A 198 -13.02 11.68 -22.39
N VAL A 199 -12.13 11.06 -21.61
CA VAL A 199 -11.09 11.75 -20.82
C VAL A 199 -9.90 12.12 -21.71
N LEU A 200 -9.64 11.31 -22.74
CA LEU A 200 -8.67 11.59 -23.79
C LEU A 200 -9.37 12.14 -25.03
N ASP A 201 -8.75 13.11 -25.69
CA ASP A 201 -9.18 13.59 -27.00
C ASP A 201 -8.97 12.49 -28.04
N GLN A 202 -10.06 12.01 -28.65
CA GLN A 202 -10.01 10.87 -29.57
C GLN A 202 -9.28 11.21 -30.88
N ASP A 203 -9.26 12.47 -31.30
CA ASP A 203 -8.63 12.90 -32.56
C ASP A 203 -7.09 12.92 -32.47
N GLU A 204 -6.51 12.88 -31.25
CA GLU A 204 -5.06 12.78 -31.05
C GLU A 204 -4.53 11.33 -31.14
N TRP A 205 -5.39 10.31 -30.98
CA TRP A 205 -4.98 8.90 -30.89
C TRP A 205 -5.27 8.15 -32.20
N LEU A 206 -4.22 7.66 -32.85
CA LEU A 206 -4.34 6.82 -34.05
C LEU A 206 -4.90 5.44 -33.67
N ARG A 207 -6.23 5.28 -33.75
CA ARG A 207 -6.89 4.00 -33.50
C ARG A 207 -6.69 3.04 -34.67
N VAL A 208 -6.16 1.85 -34.40
CA VAL A 208 -5.78 0.85 -35.42
C VAL A 208 -6.26 -0.56 -35.04
N ASP A 209 -6.69 -1.34 -36.02
CA ASP A 209 -7.07 -2.75 -35.82
C ASP A 209 -5.81 -3.61 -35.70
N GLY A 210 -5.58 -4.19 -34.52
CA GLY A 210 -4.42 -5.05 -34.23
C GLY A 210 -4.41 -6.38 -34.99
N SER A 211 -5.51 -6.76 -35.66
CA SER A 211 -5.52 -7.90 -36.58
C SER A 211 -4.92 -7.57 -37.96
N ASP A 212 -4.77 -6.28 -38.29
CA ASP A 212 -4.18 -5.80 -39.53
C ASP A 212 -2.72 -5.36 -39.32
N VAL A 213 -1.81 -6.33 -39.46
CA VAL A 213 -0.35 -6.14 -39.31
C VAL A 213 0.20 -4.99 -40.17
N GLU A 214 -0.38 -4.73 -41.34
CA GLU A 214 0.10 -3.67 -42.24
C GLU A 214 -0.46 -2.28 -41.87
N ALA A 215 -1.68 -2.23 -41.33
CA ALA A 215 -2.21 -1.01 -40.73
C ALA A 215 -1.41 -0.61 -39.47
N VAL A 216 -1.02 -1.59 -38.64
CA VAL A 216 -0.13 -1.36 -37.49
C VAL A 216 1.26 -0.89 -37.93
N ALA A 217 1.81 -1.45 -39.02
CA ALA A 217 3.05 -0.96 -39.62
C ALA A 217 2.95 0.52 -40.03
N ALA A 218 1.85 0.91 -40.70
CA ALA A 218 1.63 2.27 -41.18
C ALA A 218 1.41 3.27 -40.04
N ALA A 219 0.67 2.87 -39.00
CA ALA A 219 0.50 3.68 -37.79
C ALA A 219 1.84 3.90 -37.07
N GLY A 220 2.66 2.84 -36.96
CA GLY A 220 4.02 2.91 -36.43
C GLY A 220 4.91 3.86 -37.24
N GLN A 221 4.91 3.75 -38.57
CA GLN A 221 5.67 4.62 -39.46
C GLN A 221 5.31 6.10 -39.27
N ALA A 222 4.01 6.42 -39.27
CA ALA A 222 3.53 7.78 -39.11
C ALA A 222 3.86 8.37 -37.72
N ALA A 223 3.66 7.59 -36.65
CA ALA A 223 3.91 8.03 -35.28
C ALA A 223 5.41 8.22 -34.99
N VAL A 224 6.26 7.29 -35.42
CA VAL A 224 7.72 7.37 -35.23
C VAL A 224 8.32 8.50 -36.06
N ALA A 225 7.89 8.68 -37.31
CA ALA A 225 8.34 9.82 -38.13
C ALA A 225 7.97 11.16 -37.48
N LYS A 226 6.72 11.33 -37.03
CA LYS A 226 6.27 12.53 -36.30
C LYS A 226 7.15 12.82 -35.07
N ALA A 227 7.44 11.80 -34.27
CA ALA A 227 8.26 11.95 -33.07
C ALA A 227 9.72 12.31 -33.42
N ARG A 228 10.31 11.63 -34.42
CA ARG A 228 11.70 11.84 -34.87
C ARG A 228 11.93 13.22 -35.48
N ASP A 229 10.95 13.72 -36.24
CA ASP A 229 10.99 15.02 -36.91
C ASP A 229 10.67 16.21 -35.97
N GLY A 230 10.56 15.99 -34.66
CA GLY A 230 10.24 17.05 -33.68
C GLY A 230 8.77 17.52 -33.70
N GLY A 231 7.88 16.74 -34.30
CA GLY A 231 6.43 16.94 -34.31
C GLY A 231 5.75 16.73 -32.96
N GLY A 232 6.52 16.36 -31.92
CA GLY A 232 6.01 15.98 -30.60
C GLY A 232 5.51 14.53 -30.56
N PRO A 233 4.89 14.11 -29.44
CA PRO A 233 4.60 12.71 -29.19
C PRO A 233 3.63 12.10 -30.21
N GLY A 234 3.88 10.84 -30.57
CA GLY A 234 2.96 9.98 -31.31
C GLY A 234 2.06 9.19 -30.35
N PHE A 235 0.82 8.95 -30.74
CA PHE A 235 -0.17 8.23 -29.94
C PHE A 235 -0.90 7.20 -30.81
N ILE A 236 -0.86 5.93 -30.41
CA ILE A 236 -1.52 4.81 -31.10
C ILE A 236 -2.43 4.08 -30.10
N TRP A 237 -3.64 3.75 -30.52
CA TRP A 237 -4.58 2.92 -29.76
C TRP A 237 -4.89 1.64 -30.55
N CYS A 238 -4.26 0.53 -30.20
CA CYS A 238 -4.28 -0.71 -30.97
C CYS A 238 -5.35 -1.67 -30.43
N ASP A 239 -6.39 -1.93 -31.23
CA ASP A 239 -7.46 -2.89 -30.93
C ASP A 239 -6.98 -4.34 -31.15
N VAL A 240 -6.39 -4.93 -30.12
CA VAL A 240 -5.85 -6.31 -30.11
C VAL A 240 -6.85 -7.32 -29.55
N GLU A 241 -6.47 -8.60 -29.54
CA GLU A 241 -7.17 -9.67 -28.82
C GLU A 241 -6.23 -10.31 -27.79
N ARG A 242 -6.80 -10.91 -26.73
CA ARG A 242 -6.05 -11.72 -25.75
C ARG A 242 -6.50 -13.17 -25.88
N PHE A 243 -5.69 -14.00 -26.54
CA PHE A 243 -6.06 -15.41 -26.79
C PHE A 243 -5.85 -16.32 -25.59
N SER A 244 -4.93 -15.97 -24.69
CA SER A 244 -4.67 -16.73 -23.46
C SER A 244 -5.44 -16.21 -22.24
N ASN A 245 -5.44 -17.03 -21.18
CA ASN A 245 -5.66 -16.58 -19.81
C ASN A 245 -4.76 -15.37 -19.48
N HIS A 246 -5.13 -14.58 -18.47
CA HIS A 246 -4.36 -13.41 -18.06
C HIS A 246 -2.90 -13.78 -17.74
N SER A 247 -2.70 -14.90 -17.04
CA SER A 247 -1.44 -15.57 -16.73
C SER A 247 -1.64 -17.09 -16.61
N SER A 248 -0.58 -17.84 -16.34
CA SER A 248 -0.64 -19.27 -16.03
C SER A 248 -1.44 -19.66 -14.78
N ALA A 249 -1.75 -18.70 -13.91
CA ALA A 249 -2.52 -18.91 -12.67
C ALA A 249 -4.01 -18.54 -12.80
N ASP A 250 -4.47 -18.21 -14.01
CA ASP A 250 -5.82 -17.74 -14.32
C ASP A 250 -6.56 -18.73 -15.25
N ASP A 251 -7.89 -18.63 -15.33
CA ASP A 251 -8.73 -19.33 -16.31
C ASP A 251 -9.81 -18.40 -16.86
N GLN A 252 -9.64 -17.94 -18.11
CA GLN A 252 -10.55 -16.96 -18.71
C GLN A 252 -11.96 -17.48 -18.97
N ARG A 253 -12.16 -18.81 -18.98
CA ARG A 253 -13.48 -19.44 -19.16
C ARG A 253 -14.41 -19.20 -17.97
N MET A 254 -13.88 -18.74 -16.84
CA MET A 254 -14.68 -18.39 -15.65
C MET A 254 -15.42 -17.06 -15.80
N TYR A 255 -14.98 -16.16 -16.70
CA TYR A 255 -15.50 -14.79 -16.80
C TYR A 255 -15.69 -14.26 -18.23
N ARG A 256 -15.21 -14.97 -19.27
CA ARG A 256 -15.49 -14.66 -20.69
C ARG A 256 -16.54 -15.62 -21.24
N ALA A 257 -17.39 -15.13 -22.14
CA ALA A 257 -18.41 -15.96 -22.78
C ALA A 257 -17.78 -16.93 -23.78
N VAL A 258 -18.37 -18.11 -24.00
CA VAL A 258 -17.82 -19.10 -24.94
C VAL A 258 -17.80 -18.54 -26.36
N GLU A 259 -18.85 -17.82 -26.74
CA GLU A 259 -18.99 -17.16 -28.03
C GLU A 259 -17.91 -16.07 -28.25
N GLU A 260 -17.44 -15.43 -27.17
CA GLU A 260 -16.33 -14.47 -27.21
C GLU A 260 -14.99 -15.19 -27.44
N LEU A 261 -14.80 -16.35 -26.81
CA LEU A 261 -13.60 -17.20 -26.96
C LEU A 261 -13.53 -17.90 -28.33
N ASP A 262 -14.67 -18.27 -28.92
CA ASP A 262 -14.72 -18.92 -30.22
C ASP A 262 -14.48 -17.91 -31.37
N THR A 263 -15.01 -16.69 -31.26
CA THR A 263 -14.95 -15.67 -32.34
C THR A 263 -13.66 -14.84 -32.37
N MET A 264 -12.93 -14.71 -31.26
CA MET A 264 -11.67 -13.93 -31.24
C MET A 264 -10.63 -14.41 -32.27
N HIS A 265 -10.61 -15.70 -32.60
CA HIS A 265 -9.68 -16.27 -33.58
C HIS A 265 -9.93 -15.79 -35.02
N GLU A 266 -11.10 -15.23 -35.33
CA GLU A 266 -11.35 -14.56 -36.61
C GLU A 266 -10.46 -13.31 -36.80
N ARG A 267 -9.94 -12.76 -35.70
CA ARG A 267 -9.05 -11.59 -35.66
C ARG A 267 -7.59 -11.94 -35.36
N ASP A 268 -7.16 -13.19 -35.57
CA ASP A 268 -5.76 -13.58 -35.38
C ASP A 268 -4.83 -12.87 -36.38
N PRO A 269 -3.93 -11.96 -35.92
CA PRO A 269 -3.09 -11.18 -36.81
C PRO A 269 -2.20 -12.04 -37.70
N ILE A 270 -1.78 -13.21 -37.22
CA ILE A 270 -0.94 -14.14 -37.98
C ILE A 270 -1.75 -14.73 -39.14
N ALA A 271 -2.96 -15.24 -38.86
CA ALA A 271 -3.82 -15.85 -39.88
C ALA A 271 -4.29 -14.83 -40.93
N VAL A 272 -4.66 -13.62 -40.51
CA VAL A 272 -5.05 -12.52 -41.42
C VAL A 272 -3.87 -12.14 -42.33
N PHE A 273 -2.67 -11.96 -41.77
CA PHE A 273 -1.49 -11.56 -42.54
C PHE A 273 -1.03 -12.67 -43.51
N GLN A 274 -0.97 -13.93 -43.06
CA GLN A 274 -0.68 -15.07 -43.93
C GLN A 274 -1.66 -15.20 -45.09
N LYS A 275 -2.96 -15.06 -44.82
CA LYS A 275 -4.00 -15.13 -45.86
C LYS A 275 -3.76 -14.07 -46.95
N ARG A 276 -3.52 -12.82 -46.56
CA ARG A 276 -3.21 -11.73 -47.51
C ARG A 276 -1.95 -12.02 -48.31
N MET A 277 -0.87 -12.46 -47.65
CA MET A 277 0.37 -12.82 -48.35
C MET A 277 0.20 -14.00 -49.33
N ILE A 278 -0.75 -14.93 -49.08
CA ILE A 278 -1.12 -16.00 -50.03
C ILE A 278 -1.93 -15.44 -51.20
N GLU A 279 -2.89 -14.54 -50.94
CA GLU A 279 -3.67 -13.85 -51.97
C GLU A 279 -2.79 -12.98 -52.89
N ASP A 280 -1.74 -12.36 -52.33
CA ASP A 280 -0.70 -11.60 -53.04
C ASP A 280 0.35 -12.50 -53.75
N GLY A 281 0.29 -13.83 -53.58
CA GLY A 281 1.21 -14.78 -54.21
C GLY A 281 2.62 -14.81 -53.63
N LEU A 282 2.84 -14.29 -52.41
CA LEU A 282 4.16 -14.24 -51.76
C LEU A 282 4.54 -15.56 -51.08
N LEU A 283 3.56 -16.37 -50.68
CA LEU A 283 3.73 -17.76 -50.23
C LEU A 283 2.49 -18.59 -50.58
N THR A 284 2.65 -19.91 -50.60
CA THR A 284 1.55 -20.88 -50.67
C THR A 284 1.13 -21.32 -49.27
N ALA A 285 -0.08 -21.91 -49.15
CA ALA A 285 -0.53 -22.52 -47.89
C ALA A 285 0.40 -23.66 -47.41
N GLN A 286 1.09 -24.35 -48.32
CA GLN A 286 2.06 -25.39 -47.97
C GLN A 286 3.35 -24.79 -47.39
N GLU A 287 3.86 -23.70 -47.98
CA GLU A 287 5.02 -22.97 -47.43
C GLU A 287 4.68 -22.30 -46.09
N ALA A 288 3.45 -21.82 -45.92
CA ALA A 288 2.96 -21.26 -44.65
C ALA A 288 3.02 -22.29 -43.51
N ALA A 289 2.50 -23.50 -43.74
CA ALA A 289 2.52 -24.58 -42.76
C ALA A 289 3.93 -25.14 -42.52
N ALA A 290 4.77 -25.20 -43.56
CA ALA A 290 6.17 -25.61 -43.43
C ALA A 290 6.98 -24.62 -42.56
N LEU A 291 6.78 -23.31 -42.75
CA LEU A 291 7.40 -22.26 -41.94
C LEU A 291 6.98 -22.34 -40.46
N GLU A 292 5.70 -22.57 -40.19
CA GLU A 292 5.20 -22.74 -38.81
C GLU A 292 5.87 -23.92 -38.11
N GLU A 293 5.96 -25.08 -38.77
CA GLU A 293 6.55 -26.29 -38.19
C GLU A 293 8.08 -26.19 -38.06
N GLU A 294 8.76 -25.56 -39.01
CA GLU A 294 10.19 -25.23 -38.93
C GLU A 294 10.50 -24.42 -37.66
N ILE A 295 9.76 -23.33 -37.44
CA ILE A 295 9.92 -22.48 -36.25
C ILE A 295 9.53 -23.25 -34.98
N ARG A 296 8.52 -24.13 -35.03
CA ARG A 296 8.10 -24.94 -33.88
C ARG A 296 9.23 -25.86 -33.40
N GLU A 297 9.97 -26.47 -34.32
CA GLU A 297 11.14 -27.30 -33.98
C GLU A 297 12.32 -26.45 -33.50
N GLU A 298 12.59 -25.29 -34.11
CA GLU A 298 13.61 -24.33 -33.62
C GLU A 298 13.34 -23.94 -32.15
N ILE A 299 12.13 -23.46 -31.85
CA ILE A 299 11.71 -23.07 -30.50
C ILE A 299 11.81 -24.26 -29.53
N ARG A 300 11.44 -25.47 -29.97
CA ARG A 300 11.58 -26.68 -29.12
C ARG A 300 13.03 -26.93 -28.74
N GLY A 301 13.96 -26.84 -29.71
CA GLY A 301 15.39 -27.01 -29.50
C GLY A 301 15.96 -25.94 -28.57
N ILE A 302 15.67 -24.67 -28.83
CA ILE A 302 16.13 -23.51 -28.04
C ILE A 302 15.71 -23.63 -26.56
N TYR A 303 14.45 -23.99 -26.28
CA TYR A 303 14.00 -24.20 -24.89
C TYR A 303 14.60 -25.47 -24.26
N GLN A 304 14.98 -26.48 -25.06
CA GLN A 304 15.68 -27.65 -24.53
C GLN A 304 17.14 -27.32 -24.17
N GLU A 305 17.78 -26.43 -24.91
CA GLU A 305 19.12 -25.91 -24.62
C GLU A 305 19.09 -25.01 -23.36
N ALA A 306 18.23 -24.00 -23.33
CA ALA A 306 18.12 -23.05 -22.21
C ALA A 306 17.75 -23.71 -20.87
N ALA A 307 17.00 -24.82 -20.90
CA ALA A 307 16.70 -25.61 -19.70
C ALA A 307 17.96 -26.15 -19.00
N GLY A 308 19.05 -26.37 -19.75
CA GLY A 308 20.34 -26.87 -19.27
C GLY A 308 21.34 -25.78 -18.85
N ALA A 309 20.99 -24.49 -18.96
CA ALA A 309 21.82 -23.39 -18.47
C ALA A 309 21.86 -23.35 -16.93
N ASP A 310 22.81 -22.61 -16.37
CA ASP A 310 22.99 -22.51 -14.91
C ASP A 310 21.87 -21.74 -14.21
N ASP A 311 21.42 -22.26 -13.06
CA ASP A 311 20.49 -21.58 -12.17
C ASP A 311 21.19 -20.49 -11.32
N PRO A 312 20.49 -19.45 -10.85
CA PRO A 312 21.08 -18.44 -9.96
C PRO A 312 21.59 -19.03 -8.65
N VAL A 313 22.64 -18.44 -8.07
CA VAL A 313 23.18 -18.86 -6.77
C VAL A 313 22.70 -17.92 -5.65
N ALA A 314 22.49 -18.45 -4.44
CA ALA A 314 21.85 -17.71 -3.34
C ALA A 314 22.70 -16.53 -2.85
N GLU A 315 24.03 -16.65 -2.94
CA GLU A 315 25.02 -15.64 -2.59
C GLU A 315 24.92 -14.37 -3.46
N GLU A 316 24.29 -14.46 -4.64
CA GLU A 316 24.03 -13.31 -5.50
C GLU A 316 22.75 -12.55 -5.08
N GLY A 317 22.04 -12.93 -4.01
CA GLY A 317 20.80 -12.29 -3.57
C GLY A 317 20.93 -10.78 -3.29
N GLU A 318 22.02 -10.38 -2.63
CA GLU A 318 22.31 -8.98 -2.27
C GLU A 318 23.10 -8.23 -3.37
N ALA A 319 23.58 -8.94 -4.39
CA ALA A 319 24.40 -8.35 -5.44
C ALA A 319 23.59 -7.34 -6.27
N HIS A 320 24.22 -6.21 -6.60
CA HIS A 320 23.64 -5.12 -7.40
C HIS A 320 22.48 -4.34 -6.76
N LEU A 321 22.29 -4.40 -5.43
CA LEU A 321 21.42 -3.45 -4.72
C LEU A 321 21.92 -2.00 -4.93
N THR A 322 23.20 -1.74 -4.70
CA THR A 322 23.89 -0.51 -5.12
C THR A 322 25.24 -0.84 -5.77
N GLY A 323 25.88 0.15 -6.39
CA GLY A 323 27.29 0.10 -6.77
C GLY A 323 28.22 0.39 -5.59
N PRO A 324 29.56 0.27 -5.78
CA PRO A 324 30.52 0.73 -4.80
C PRO A 324 30.33 2.23 -4.54
N VAL A 325 30.48 2.66 -3.28
CA VAL A 325 30.55 4.10 -2.95
C VAL A 325 31.85 4.64 -3.53
N GLN A 326 31.73 5.60 -4.46
CA GLN A 326 32.86 6.31 -5.05
C GLN A 326 32.88 7.73 -4.51
N THR A 327 33.82 7.99 -3.60
CA THR A 327 34.12 9.36 -3.13
C THR A 327 35.13 9.97 -4.10
N PRO A 328 34.86 11.15 -4.68
CA PRO A 328 35.84 11.87 -5.49
C PRO A 328 37.11 12.21 -4.67
N ASP A 329 38.29 12.04 -5.27
CA ASP A 329 39.57 12.38 -4.61
C ASP A 329 39.69 13.87 -4.27
N ALA A 330 38.99 14.73 -5.01
CA ALA A 330 38.92 16.18 -4.80
C ALA A 330 37.51 16.58 -4.36
N GLY A 331 37.42 17.35 -3.27
CA GLY A 331 36.17 18.01 -2.86
C GLY A 331 35.75 19.15 -3.79
N PRO A 332 34.52 19.67 -3.63
CA PRO A 332 34.01 20.76 -4.46
C PRO A 332 34.85 22.02 -4.23
N GLN A 333 35.29 22.67 -5.31
CA GLN A 333 36.15 23.85 -5.24
C GLN A 333 35.33 25.12 -4.94
N VAL A 334 34.68 25.13 -3.77
CA VAL A 334 33.79 26.19 -3.30
C VAL A 334 34.36 26.87 -2.05
N ALA A 335 34.53 28.19 -2.12
CA ALA A 335 34.91 28.99 -0.95
C ALA A 335 33.67 29.25 -0.08
N LEU A 336 33.56 28.58 1.07
CA LEU A 336 32.48 28.83 2.02
C LEU A 336 32.77 30.03 2.92
N GLY A 337 34.00 30.13 3.43
CA GLY A 337 34.48 31.16 4.36
C GLY A 337 34.43 30.69 5.81
N ASP A 338 34.78 31.55 6.77
CA ASP A 338 34.78 31.21 8.21
C ASP A 338 33.42 30.64 8.67
N SER A 339 32.33 31.31 8.32
CA SER A 339 30.95 30.89 8.56
C SER A 339 30.07 31.05 7.32
N CYS A 340 29.09 30.14 7.16
CA CYS A 340 27.97 30.34 6.22
C CYS A 340 26.74 29.53 6.65
N ARG A 341 25.62 29.69 5.94
CA ARG A 341 24.44 28.82 6.12
C ARG A 341 24.54 27.60 5.22
N MET A 342 23.86 26.50 5.55
CA MET A 342 23.84 25.32 4.68
C MET A 342 23.27 25.66 3.30
N LEU A 343 22.26 26.54 3.22
CA LEU A 343 21.67 26.95 1.94
C LEU A 343 22.68 27.65 1.00
N ASP A 344 23.64 28.40 1.55
CA ASP A 344 24.68 29.06 0.77
C ASP A 344 25.70 28.03 0.26
N ALA A 345 26.01 27.01 1.05
CA ALA A 345 26.90 25.91 0.67
C ALA A 345 26.28 25.01 -0.42
N VAL A 346 24.98 24.68 -0.33
CA VAL A 346 24.25 23.98 -1.39
C VAL A 346 24.30 24.77 -2.69
N ASN A 347 23.95 26.06 -2.66
CA ASN A 347 23.91 26.89 -3.86
C ASN A 347 25.27 26.97 -4.56
N LYS A 348 26.34 27.25 -3.80
CA LYS A 348 27.72 27.26 -4.33
C LYS A 348 28.11 25.90 -4.94
N THR A 349 27.75 24.80 -4.28
CA THR A 349 28.04 23.44 -4.75
C THR A 349 27.30 23.11 -6.04
N PHE A 350 26.01 23.48 -6.16
CA PHE A 350 25.24 23.28 -7.39
C PHE A 350 25.77 24.12 -8.56
N HIS A 351 26.17 25.37 -8.31
CA HIS A 351 26.80 26.20 -9.33
C HIS A 351 28.09 25.57 -9.87
N HIS A 352 28.95 25.08 -8.98
CA HIS A 352 30.20 24.40 -9.35
C HIS A 352 29.94 23.05 -10.05
N ALA A 353 28.99 22.26 -9.57
CA ALA A 353 28.57 21.02 -10.22
C ALA A 353 28.09 21.25 -11.66
N MET A 354 27.40 22.37 -11.93
CA MET A 354 26.94 22.68 -13.29
C MET A 354 28.05 23.17 -14.24
N ASP A 355 29.21 23.57 -13.70
CA ASP A 355 30.44 23.87 -14.46
C ASP A 355 31.22 22.59 -14.78
N GLU A 356 31.43 21.72 -13.78
CA GLU A 356 32.29 20.53 -13.90
C GLU A 356 31.56 19.29 -14.46
N LEU A 357 30.26 19.12 -14.20
CA LEU A 357 29.48 17.95 -14.59
C LEU A 357 28.56 18.29 -15.77
N PRO A 358 28.92 17.98 -17.03
CA PRO A 358 28.11 18.34 -18.19
C PRO A 358 26.74 17.64 -18.20
N ASP A 359 26.64 16.47 -17.56
CA ASP A 359 25.44 15.63 -17.51
C ASP A 359 24.52 15.91 -16.32
N VAL A 360 24.86 16.85 -15.42
CA VAL A 360 23.96 17.23 -14.31
C VAL A 360 22.73 17.98 -14.84
N VAL A 361 21.55 17.63 -14.33
CA VAL A 361 20.29 18.29 -14.67
C VAL A 361 19.53 18.59 -13.38
N PHE A 362 19.27 19.87 -13.13
CA PHE A 362 18.49 20.36 -12.01
C PHE A 362 17.03 20.58 -12.43
N PHE A 363 16.10 20.04 -11.65
CA PHE A 363 14.69 20.33 -11.81
C PHE A 363 13.91 20.09 -10.52
N GLY A 364 12.64 20.52 -10.50
CA GLY A 364 11.80 20.49 -9.32
C GLY A 364 10.87 21.69 -9.33
N GLU A 365 10.03 21.80 -8.31
CA GLU A 365 9.03 22.86 -8.21
C GLU A 365 9.70 24.19 -7.85
N ASP A 366 9.36 25.25 -8.58
CA ASP A 366 9.85 26.61 -8.33
C ASP A 366 11.39 26.81 -8.32
N ILE A 367 12.18 25.81 -8.74
CA ILE A 367 13.65 25.86 -8.72
C ILE A 367 14.27 26.89 -9.69
N ALA A 368 13.51 27.41 -10.64
CA ALA A 368 13.98 28.39 -11.61
C ALA A 368 13.98 29.83 -11.06
N ASP A 369 14.79 30.67 -11.69
CA ASP A 369 14.89 32.10 -11.42
C ASP A 369 13.61 32.84 -11.85
N PRO A 370 13.22 33.93 -11.17
CA PRO A 370 13.97 34.65 -10.14
C PRO A 370 13.82 34.09 -8.71
N LYS A 371 13.10 32.96 -8.52
CA LYS A 371 12.84 32.38 -7.19
C LYS A 371 14.01 31.51 -6.71
N GLY A 372 14.37 30.46 -7.45
CA GLY A 372 15.48 29.57 -7.08
C GLY A 372 15.12 28.54 -6.00
N GLY A 373 13.89 28.04 -6.01
CA GLY A 373 13.34 27.14 -4.99
C GLY A 373 12.75 27.89 -3.80
N VAL A 374 11.97 27.21 -2.95
CA VAL A 374 11.37 27.82 -1.75
C VAL A 374 12.43 28.38 -0.80
N PHE A 375 13.58 27.72 -0.71
CA PHE A 375 14.69 28.07 0.17
C PHE A 375 15.85 28.79 -0.55
N ASN A 376 15.68 29.22 -1.81
CA ASN A 376 16.71 29.85 -2.67
C ASN A 376 17.92 28.94 -3.01
N LEU A 377 17.83 27.61 -2.81
CA LEU A 377 18.95 26.67 -2.99
C LEU A 377 19.50 26.65 -4.44
N THR A 378 18.64 26.81 -5.44
CA THR A 378 18.97 26.72 -6.88
C THR A 378 19.08 28.09 -7.56
N LYS A 379 19.07 29.17 -6.77
CA LYS A 379 19.11 30.54 -7.27
C LYS A 379 20.30 30.79 -8.20
N GLY A 380 20.02 31.36 -9.37
CA GLY A 380 20.97 31.64 -10.44
C GLY A 380 21.24 30.48 -11.40
N LEU A 381 20.84 29.23 -11.11
CA LEU A 381 21.15 28.09 -11.97
C LEU A 381 20.46 28.18 -13.34
N SER A 382 19.17 28.54 -13.38
CA SER A 382 18.44 28.67 -14.65
C SER A 382 18.85 29.91 -15.47
N THR A 383 19.35 30.95 -14.79
CA THR A 383 20.00 32.10 -15.45
C THR A 383 21.32 31.70 -16.10
N LYS A 384 22.05 30.76 -15.48
CA LYS A 384 23.32 30.21 -15.97
C LYS A 384 23.10 29.20 -17.10
N ASP A 385 22.09 28.34 -17.00
CA ASP A 385 21.66 27.41 -18.05
C ASP A 385 20.16 27.07 -17.95
N PRO A 386 19.29 27.66 -18.79
CA PRO A 386 17.85 27.42 -18.76
C PRO A 386 17.43 26.08 -19.39
N SER A 387 18.37 25.28 -19.89
CA SER A 387 18.10 23.92 -20.39
C SER A 387 18.39 22.86 -19.33
N ARG A 388 19.42 23.06 -18.51
CA ARG A 388 19.84 22.17 -17.42
C ARG A 388 19.28 22.55 -16.04
N ALA A 389 18.66 23.71 -15.86
CA ALA A 389 17.95 24.08 -14.64
C ALA A 389 16.54 24.61 -14.96
N VAL A 390 15.51 23.80 -14.69
CA VAL A 390 14.12 24.05 -15.12
C VAL A 390 13.08 23.73 -14.04
N ASN A 391 11.96 24.46 -14.02
CA ASN A 391 10.81 24.05 -13.23
C ASN A 391 10.21 22.73 -13.75
N SER A 392 9.74 21.90 -12.82
CA SER A 392 8.82 20.79 -13.10
C SER A 392 7.36 21.23 -13.01
N PRO A 393 6.41 20.41 -13.49
CA PRO A 393 5.03 20.45 -13.03
C PRO A 393 4.93 20.19 -11.52
N LEU A 394 3.80 20.56 -10.93
CA LEU A 394 3.42 20.25 -9.54
C LEU A 394 2.91 18.80 -9.44
N ALA A 395 3.83 17.84 -9.57
CA ALA A 395 3.54 16.41 -9.59
C ALA A 395 4.79 15.59 -9.26
N GLU A 396 4.87 15.02 -8.05
CA GLU A 396 6.07 14.37 -7.54
C GLU A 396 6.33 13.01 -8.22
N SER A 397 5.29 12.30 -8.66
CA SER A 397 5.46 11.11 -9.51
C SER A 397 6.15 11.48 -10.82
N THR A 398 5.68 12.53 -11.52
CA THR A 398 6.36 13.10 -12.69
C THR A 398 7.83 13.40 -12.41
N ILE A 399 8.13 14.18 -11.37
CA ILE A 399 9.52 14.56 -11.04
C ILE A 399 10.40 13.31 -10.90
N MET A 400 9.96 12.36 -10.09
CA MET A 400 10.72 11.16 -9.74
C MET A 400 10.85 10.18 -10.92
N GLY A 401 9.78 9.94 -11.67
CA GLY A 401 9.81 9.06 -12.84
C GLY A 401 10.67 9.62 -13.97
N LEU A 402 10.62 10.93 -14.22
CA LEU A 402 11.53 11.59 -15.18
C LEU A 402 13.00 11.44 -14.77
N ALA A 403 13.31 11.55 -13.49
CA ALA A 403 14.67 11.37 -12.98
C ALA A 403 15.20 9.95 -13.28
N VAL A 404 14.39 8.91 -13.09
CA VAL A 404 14.76 7.53 -13.46
C VAL A 404 15.08 7.42 -14.95
N GLY A 405 14.27 8.06 -15.80
CA GLY A 405 14.47 8.07 -17.25
C GLY A 405 15.76 8.76 -17.66
N LEU A 406 15.98 9.97 -17.17
CA LEU A 406 17.22 10.73 -17.36
C LEU A 406 18.45 9.94 -16.90
N ALA A 407 18.39 9.38 -15.69
CA ALA A 407 19.49 8.64 -15.07
C ALA A 407 19.84 7.36 -15.84
N SER A 408 18.85 6.58 -16.23
CA SER A 408 19.07 5.32 -16.97
C SER A 408 19.44 5.52 -18.44
N TYR A 409 19.06 6.66 -19.04
CA TYR A 409 19.54 7.11 -20.35
C TYR A 409 21.04 7.49 -20.30
N GLY A 410 21.45 8.29 -19.30
CA GLY A 410 22.86 8.66 -19.07
C GLY A 410 23.11 10.03 -18.44
N LYS A 411 22.07 10.76 -18.04
CA LYS A 411 22.20 12.04 -17.30
C LYS A 411 22.34 11.79 -15.79
N ARG A 412 22.65 12.84 -15.03
CA ARG A 412 22.82 12.81 -13.56
C ARG A 412 21.83 13.80 -12.92
N PRO A 413 20.52 13.48 -12.88
CA PRO A 413 19.52 14.40 -12.34
C PRO A 413 19.70 14.64 -10.83
N CYS A 414 19.62 15.91 -10.43
CA CYS A 414 19.64 16.37 -9.04
C CYS A 414 18.41 17.25 -8.80
N PHE A 415 17.40 16.75 -8.09
CA PHE A 415 16.08 17.37 -8.06
C PHE A 415 15.51 17.60 -6.66
N GLU A 416 14.72 18.67 -6.53
CA GLU A 416 14.02 19.04 -5.30
C GLU A 416 12.68 18.29 -5.20
N ILE A 417 12.41 17.70 -4.04
CA ILE A 417 11.03 17.52 -3.55
C ILE A 417 10.84 18.60 -2.48
N GLN A 418 9.85 19.48 -2.67
CA GLN A 418 9.77 20.78 -1.99
C GLN A 418 9.83 20.69 -0.45
N PHE A 419 9.20 19.65 0.10
CA PHE A 419 9.33 19.20 1.49
C PHE A 419 9.24 17.67 1.49
N VAL A 420 9.96 16.98 2.38
CA VAL A 420 9.97 15.50 2.45
C VAL A 420 8.56 14.92 2.64
N ASP A 421 7.68 15.66 3.32
CA ASP A 421 6.27 15.33 3.55
C ASP A 421 5.46 15.13 2.24
N PHE A 422 5.92 15.69 1.11
CA PHE A 422 5.27 15.60 -0.21
C PHE A 422 5.83 14.49 -1.11
N ILE A 423 6.79 13.67 -0.67
CA ILE A 423 7.36 12.63 -1.54
C ILE A 423 6.40 11.46 -1.86
N TYR A 424 5.31 11.32 -1.10
CA TYR A 424 4.43 10.14 -1.15
C TYR A 424 3.72 9.87 -2.49
N PRO A 425 3.27 10.86 -3.28
CA PRO A 425 2.74 10.61 -4.63
C PRO A 425 3.80 9.97 -5.55
N GLY A 426 5.06 10.37 -5.40
CA GLY A 426 6.21 9.77 -6.10
C GLY A 426 6.73 8.46 -5.50
N TRP A 427 6.13 7.94 -4.42
CA TRP A 427 6.58 6.73 -3.73
C TRP A 427 6.62 5.50 -4.65
N ASN A 428 5.68 5.38 -5.59
CA ASN A 428 5.71 4.32 -6.60
C ASN A 428 6.99 4.36 -7.45
N GLN A 429 7.42 5.55 -7.89
CA GLN A 429 8.65 5.73 -8.65
C GLN A 429 9.90 5.46 -7.79
N LEU A 430 9.86 5.80 -6.50
CA LEU A 430 10.93 5.48 -5.53
C LEU A 430 11.14 3.97 -5.40
N VAL A 431 10.12 3.20 -5.00
CA VAL A 431 10.28 1.77 -4.69
C VAL A 431 10.23 0.87 -5.93
N SER A 432 9.33 1.15 -6.87
CA SER A 432 9.14 0.29 -8.05
C SER A 432 10.20 0.55 -9.12
N ASN A 433 10.80 1.74 -9.15
CA ASN A 433 11.77 2.12 -10.17
C ASN A 433 13.17 2.43 -9.64
N MET A 434 13.36 3.48 -8.84
CA MET A 434 14.69 3.94 -8.43
C MET A 434 15.46 2.86 -7.67
N ALA A 435 14.86 2.35 -6.58
CA ALA A 435 15.46 1.36 -5.68
C ALA A 435 15.86 0.06 -6.39
N THR A 436 15.00 -0.44 -7.28
CA THR A 436 15.10 -1.80 -7.79
C THR A 436 15.70 -1.91 -9.20
N LEU A 437 15.87 -0.82 -9.96
CA LEU A 437 16.30 -0.90 -11.38
C LEU A 437 17.65 -1.62 -11.54
N ARG A 438 18.63 -1.30 -10.70
CA ARG A 438 19.95 -1.95 -10.75
C ARG A 438 19.88 -3.42 -10.37
N TRP A 439 19.14 -3.74 -9.30
CA TRP A 439 19.02 -5.10 -8.81
C TRP A 439 18.22 -6.00 -9.78
N ARG A 440 17.05 -5.55 -10.24
CA ARG A 440 16.16 -6.35 -11.13
C ARG A 440 16.69 -6.54 -12.55
N SER A 441 17.70 -5.76 -12.95
CA SER A 441 18.40 -5.87 -14.23
C SER A 441 19.80 -6.50 -14.12
N PHE A 442 20.12 -7.13 -12.99
CA PHE A 442 21.43 -7.76 -12.76
C PHE A 442 22.63 -6.80 -13.01
N GLY A 443 22.46 -5.53 -12.66
CA GLY A 443 23.45 -4.47 -12.85
C GLY A 443 23.58 -3.93 -14.28
N HIS A 444 22.79 -4.41 -15.25
CA HIS A 444 22.84 -3.92 -16.63
C HIS A 444 22.31 -2.48 -16.79
N TRP A 445 21.34 -2.09 -15.95
CA TRP A 445 20.86 -0.71 -15.83
C TRP A 445 21.30 -0.10 -14.49
N LYS A 446 21.45 1.22 -14.47
CA LYS A 446 21.82 2.02 -13.29
C LYS A 446 20.83 3.17 -13.12
N CYS A 447 20.87 3.84 -11.98
CA CYS A 447 20.03 5.00 -11.67
C CYS A 447 20.83 6.10 -10.93
N PRO A 448 21.87 6.71 -11.55
CA PRO A 448 22.63 7.80 -10.95
C PRO A 448 21.77 9.06 -10.78
N LEU A 449 21.23 9.28 -9.58
CA LEU A 449 20.41 10.46 -9.27
C LEU A 449 20.54 10.91 -7.82
N VAL A 450 20.28 12.20 -7.60
CA VAL A 450 20.22 12.81 -6.28
C VAL A 450 18.83 13.41 -6.07
N ILE A 451 18.17 12.99 -5.00
CA ILE A 451 16.97 13.64 -4.46
C ILE A 451 17.44 14.52 -3.32
N TYR A 452 16.96 15.76 -3.24
CA TYR A 452 17.07 16.53 -2.01
C TYR A 452 15.70 17.05 -1.57
N ALA A 453 15.47 17.01 -0.26
CA ALA A 453 14.19 17.39 0.33
C ALA A 453 14.41 18.08 1.68
N PRO A 454 13.90 19.31 1.88
CA PRO A 454 13.80 19.94 3.19
C PRO A 454 12.98 19.09 4.16
N CYS A 455 13.50 18.83 5.36
CA CYS A 455 12.93 17.92 6.36
C CYS A 455 12.98 18.51 7.80
N GLY A 456 12.28 17.86 8.72
CA GLY A 456 12.34 18.10 10.16
C GLY A 456 11.54 19.31 10.66
N GLY A 457 11.25 19.32 11.97
CA GLY A 457 10.58 20.38 12.71
C GLY A 457 11.58 21.40 13.28
N TYR A 458 11.39 21.76 14.55
CA TYR A 458 12.05 22.88 15.26
C TYR A 458 11.81 24.27 14.63
N LEU A 459 10.92 24.35 13.65
CA LEU A 459 10.53 25.57 12.95
C LEU A 459 9.01 25.75 13.08
N PRO A 460 8.54 26.38 14.17
CA PRO A 460 7.14 26.33 14.58
C PRO A 460 6.16 26.80 13.51
N GLY A 461 5.11 26.00 13.30
CA GLY A 461 4.04 26.26 12.34
C GLY A 461 4.09 25.42 11.06
N GLY A 462 5.10 24.55 10.88
CA GLY A 462 5.16 23.58 9.78
C GLY A 462 4.09 22.48 9.85
N ALA A 463 3.75 22.05 11.06
CA ALA A 463 2.70 21.07 11.37
C ALA A 463 2.87 19.71 10.65
N LEU A 464 1.75 19.07 10.31
CA LEU A 464 1.69 17.70 9.79
C LEU A 464 2.46 17.49 8.48
N TRP A 465 2.59 18.54 7.66
CA TRP A 465 2.99 18.46 6.25
C TRP A 465 4.24 19.28 5.90
N HIS A 466 4.95 19.81 6.89
CA HIS A 466 6.23 20.48 6.69
C HIS A 466 7.18 20.29 7.88
N SER A 467 7.05 19.19 8.65
CA SER A 467 7.84 18.97 9.87
C SER A 467 8.22 17.50 10.13
N GLN A 468 7.97 16.56 9.22
CA GLN A 468 8.51 15.20 9.40
C GLN A 468 9.99 15.15 8.97
N SER A 469 10.79 14.32 9.64
CA SER A 469 12.18 14.01 9.21
C SER A 469 12.17 12.83 8.24
N GLY A 470 11.55 11.70 8.64
CA GLY A 470 11.15 10.58 7.79
C GLY A 470 12.28 9.65 7.31
N GLU A 471 13.51 9.83 7.80
CA GLU A 471 14.70 9.12 7.36
C GLU A 471 14.55 7.58 7.44
N ALA A 472 13.88 7.06 8.47
CA ALA A 472 13.68 5.62 8.64
C ALA A 472 12.78 5.02 7.54
N SER A 473 11.87 5.82 6.98
CA SER A 473 10.98 5.37 5.90
C SER A 473 11.72 5.05 4.61
N PHE A 474 12.82 5.76 4.34
CA PHE A 474 13.69 5.55 3.17
C PHE A 474 14.81 4.54 3.44
N ALA A 475 15.42 4.57 4.63
CA ALA A 475 16.56 3.71 4.99
C ALA A 475 16.24 2.21 4.88
N ARG A 476 14.98 1.83 5.11
CA ARG A 476 14.46 0.46 4.96
C ARG A 476 14.23 0.01 3.50
N VAL A 477 14.48 0.86 2.50
CA VAL A 477 14.26 0.54 1.07
C VAL A 477 15.60 0.14 0.44
N PRO A 478 15.83 -1.15 0.12
CA PRO A 478 17.10 -1.61 -0.44
C PRO A 478 17.38 -0.96 -1.80
N GLY A 479 18.63 -0.55 -2.03
CA GLY A 479 19.05 0.10 -3.27
C GLY A 479 18.97 1.63 -3.29
N ILE A 480 18.59 2.25 -2.16
CA ILE A 480 18.63 3.71 -1.96
C ILE A 480 19.67 4.05 -0.89
N ARG A 481 20.43 5.13 -1.12
CA ARG A 481 21.27 5.76 -0.09
C ARG A 481 20.55 6.93 0.56
N VAL A 482 20.72 7.12 1.87
CA VAL A 482 20.04 8.17 2.66
C VAL A 482 21.07 8.88 3.53
N VAL A 483 21.16 10.20 3.43
CA VAL A 483 22.07 11.04 4.21
C VAL A 483 21.35 12.27 4.79
N VAL A 484 21.83 12.71 5.96
CA VAL A 484 21.29 13.85 6.72
C VAL A 484 22.48 14.70 7.18
N PRO A 485 22.85 15.78 6.46
CA PRO A 485 23.95 16.65 6.85
C PRO A 485 23.61 17.52 8.06
N SER A 486 24.63 17.86 8.85
CA SER A 486 24.48 18.68 10.06
C SER A 486 25.29 19.99 10.04
N THR A 487 26.15 20.21 9.03
CA THR A 487 26.92 21.46 8.85
C THR A 487 26.99 21.88 7.37
N PRO A 488 27.36 23.15 7.05
CA PRO A 488 27.49 23.61 5.67
C PRO A 488 28.56 22.84 4.88
N ALA A 489 29.71 22.56 5.49
CA ALA A 489 30.79 21.80 4.87
C ALA A 489 30.36 20.36 4.56
N ASP A 490 29.68 19.69 5.49
CA ASP A 490 29.17 18.33 5.26
C ASP A 490 28.16 18.31 4.13
N THR A 491 27.29 19.32 4.07
CA THR A 491 26.26 19.45 3.03
C THR A 491 26.90 19.51 1.65
N ALA A 492 27.86 20.42 1.46
CA ALA A 492 28.58 20.57 0.20
C ALA A 492 29.35 19.28 -0.18
N GLY A 493 30.08 18.68 0.76
CA GLY A 493 30.86 17.46 0.52
C GLY A 493 30.02 16.20 0.26
N LEU A 494 28.85 16.07 0.92
CA LEU A 494 27.90 14.97 0.69
C LEU A 494 27.17 15.10 -0.65
N PHE A 495 26.73 16.32 -1.02
CA PHE A 495 26.18 16.57 -2.36
C PHE A 495 27.22 16.26 -3.44
N TRP A 496 28.47 16.67 -3.25
CA TRP A 496 29.53 16.41 -4.20
C TRP A 496 29.74 14.90 -4.43
N THR A 497 29.85 14.11 -3.36
CA THR A 497 29.94 12.65 -3.47
C THR A 497 28.68 12.04 -4.10
N ALA A 498 27.48 12.47 -3.70
CA ALA A 498 26.22 11.94 -4.23
C ALA A 498 26.08 12.20 -5.75
N LEU A 499 26.45 13.38 -6.23
CA LEU A 499 26.45 13.73 -7.66
C LEU A 499 27.42 12.88 -8.49
N HIS A 500 28.51 12.40 -7.89
CA HIS A 500 29.46 11.44 -8.49
C HIS A 500 29.06 9.96 -8.28
N GLY A 501 28.01 9.69 -7.50
CA GLY A 501 27.47 8.36 -7.24
C GLY A 501 26.68 7.76 -8.42
N GLU A 502 26.68 6.43 -8.51
CA GLU A 502 26.08 5.67 -9.62
C GLU A 502 24.68 5.09 -9.31
N ASP A 503 24.09 5.47 -8.17
CA ASP A 503 22.83 4.93 -7.62
C ASP A 503 22.03 6.03 -6.89
N PRO A 504 20.72 5.83 -6.65
CA PRO A 504 19.87 6.84 -6.02
C PRO A 504 20.34 7.23 -4.63
N THR A 505 20.53 8.53 -4.41
CA THR A 505 20.89 9.09 -3.10
C THR A 505 19.90 10.17 -2.69
N ILE A 506 19.34 10.07 -1.47
CA ILE A 506 18.43 11.05 -0.88
C ILE A 506 19.20 11.86 0.17
N ILE A 507 19.18 13.18 0.02
CA ILE A 507 19.75 14.13 0.98
C ILE A 507 18.61 14.88 1.66
N LEU A 508 18.36 14.55 2.92
CA LEU A 508 17.32 15.17 3.73
C LEU A 508 17.92 16.38 4.44
N LEU A 509 17.47 17.59 4.10
CA LEU A 509 18.05 18.85 4.57
C LEU A 509 17.30 19.36 5.81
N PRO A 510 17.92 19.35 7.02
CA PRO A 510 17.24 19.75 8.24
C PRO A 510 16.91 21.25 8.23
N LYS A 511 15.62 21.60 8.14
CA LYS A 511 15.15 22.97 7.85
C LYS A 511 15.57 24.01 8.87
N HIS A 512 15.71 23.62 10.14
CA HIS A 512 16.15 24.53 11.20
C HIS A 512 17.64 24.90 10.98
N LEU A 513 18.52 23.91 10.78
CA LEU A 513 19.94 24.15 10.46
C LEU A 513 20.17 24.85 9.11
N MET A 514 19.26 24.75 8.14
CA MET A 514 19.39 25.44 6.85
C MET A 514 19.56 26.96 6.96
N TRP A 515 19.00 27.57 8.01
CA TRP A 515 19.06 29.02 8.25
C TRP A 515 20.16 29.44 9.24
N ALA A 516 20.67 28.50 10.05
CA ALA A 516 21.72 28.76 11.02
C ALA A 516 23.02 29.17 10.32
N GLU A 517 23.69 30.21 10.85
CA GLU A 517 25.02 30.59 10.40
C GLU A 517 26.06 29.79 11.21
N LEU A 518 26.69 28.83 10.56
CA LEU A 518 27.55 27.81 11.18
C LEU A 518 28.98 27.90 10.65
N PRO A 519 30.00 27.44 11.40
CA PRO A 519 31.36 27.31 10.91
C PRO A 519 31.40 26.44 9.64
N ALA A 520 32.16 26.86 8.64
CA ALA A 520 32.23 26.18 7.34
C ALA A 520 33.66 25.92 6.86
N GLY A 521 34.57 26.87 7.08
CA GLY A 521 35.97 26.77 6.64
C GLY A 521 36.18 27.11 5.16
N ASP A 522 37.42 27.39 4.79
CA ASP A 522 37.77 27.83 3.43
C ASP A 522 37.77 26.71 2.37
N SER A 523 38.00 25.46 2.79
CA SER A 523 38.10 24.29 1.90
C SER A 523 37.12 23.19 2.31
N VAL A 524 36.39 22.64 1.34
CA VAL A 524 35.44 21.54 1.53
C VAL A 524 35.99 20.27 0.89
N ASP A 525 36.08 19.20 1.67
CA ASP A 525 36.42 17.86 1.18
C ASP A 525 35.19 17.09 0.68
N ALA A 526 35.41 16.11 -0.21
CA ALA A 526 34.38 15.14 -0.56
C ALA A 526 34.11 14.20 0.63
N VAL A 527 32.84 13.87 0.88
CA VAL A 527 32.45 13.11 2.09
C VAL A 527 32.02 11.70 1.69
N PRO A 528 32.67 10.63 2.20
CA PRO A 528 32.22 9.26 1.96
C PRO A 528 30.81 9.00 2.52
N LEU A 529 29.96 8.39 1.70
CA LEU A 529 28.64 7.93 2.14
C LEU A 529 28.81 6.69 3.02
N GLY A 530 28.19 6.68 4.20
CA GLY A 530 28.35 5.63 5.21
C GLY A 530 29.46 5.89 6.22
N GLN A 531 30.07 7.08 6.25
CA GLN A 531 31.07 7.45 7.25
C GLN A 531 30.55 8.51 8.22
N ALA A 532 30.72 8.25 9.52
CA ALA A 532 30.34 9.17 10.59
C ALA A 532 31.48 10.15 10.93
N ARG A 533 31.17 11.19 11.70
CA ARG A 533 32.14 12.12 12.28
C ARG A 533 32.04 12.12 13.79
N THR A 534 33.15 11.85 14.47
CA THR A 534 33.29 12.18 15.90
C THR A 534 33.48 13.69 16.06
N ILE A 535 32.52 14.37 16.69
CA ILE A 535 32.56 15.80 16.99
C ILE A 535 33.37 16.05 18.28
N ARG A 536 33.12 15.26 19.32
CA ARG A 536 33.78 15.35 20.63
C ARG A 536 34.34 13.99 21.02
N GLN A 537 35.56 13.96 21.57
CA GLN A 537 36.20 12.75 22.10
C GLN A 537 35.84 12.60 23.59
N GLY A 538 35.65 11.36 24.04
CA GLY A 538 35.48 11.02 25.45
C GLY A 538 35.53 9.51 25.73
N GLU A 539 35.50 9.12 27.01
CA GLU A 539 35.59 7.73 27.48
C GLU A 539 34.39 7.29 28.36
N LEU A 540 33.49 8.20 28.76
CA LEU A 540 32.42 7.91 29.71
C LEU A 540 31.16 7.29 29.07
N LEU A 541 30.76 7.81 27.90
CA LEU A 541 29.53 7.48 27.19
C LEU A 541 29.64 7.83 25.70
N THR A 542 29.10 6.98 24.84
CA THR A 542 28.91 7.22 23.40
C THR A 542 27.54 7.84 23.15
N LEU A 543 27.50 8.99 22.48
CA LEU A 543 26.27 9.67 22.07
C LEU A 543 26.24 9.76 20.54
N VAL A 544 25.25 9.12 19.92
CA VAL A 544 25.03 9.12 18.46
C VAL A 544 23.84 10.01 18.12
N THR A 545 24.00 10.93 17.16
CA THR A 545 22.95 11.86 16.70
C THR A 545 23.18 12.24 15.23
N TRP A 546 22.27 13.00 14.62
CA TRP A 546 22.36 13.54 13.26
C TRP A 546 21.36 14.67 13.03
N GLY A 547 21.55 15.43 11.95
CA GLY A 547 20.65 16.51 11.53
C GLY A 547 20.45 17.57 12.63
N ASN A 548 19.21 18.06 12.79
CA ASN A 548 18.86 19.07 13.81
C ASN A 548 19.28 18.65 15.23
N CYS A 549 19.29 17.35 15.53
CA CYS A 549 19.64 16.84 16.85
C CYS A 549 21.15 16.97 17.18
N VAL A 550 22.03 17.34 16.24
CA VAL A 550 23.43 17.67 16.55
C VAL A 550 23.50 18.94 17.40
N GLU A 551 22.91 20.05 16.93
CA GLU A 551 22.90 21.33 17.64
C GLU A 551 22.23 21.19 19.01
N LEU A 552 21.06 20.54 19.07
CA LEU A 552 20.34 20.28 20.31
C LEU A 552 21.21 19.54 21.35
N VAL A 553 21.98 18.54 20.91
CA VAL A 553 22.87 17.78 21.80
C VAL A 553 24.04 18.63 22.24
N GLU A 554 24.73 19.35 21.34
CA GLU A 554 25.85 20.22 21.72
C GLU A 554 25.43 21.30 22.70
N GLU A 555 24.30 22.00 22.45
CA GLU A 555 23.75 22.98 23.39
C GLU A 555 23.31 22.37 24.73
N THR A 556 22.97 21.09 24.78
CA THR A 556 22.65 20.39 26.04
C THR A 556 23.94 20.11 26.81
N LEU A 557 24.96 19.55 26.14
CA LEU A 557 26.24 19.22 26.77
C LEU A 557 26.98 20.47 27.28
N ASP A 558 26.91 21.58 26.55
CA ASP A 558 27.52 22.85 26.95
C ASP A 558 26.71 23.56 28.06
N GLY A 559 25.46 23.15 28.30
CA GLY A 559 24.60 23.65 29.36
C GLY A 559 24.74 22.91 30.70
N LEU A 560 25.41 21.75 30.74
CA LEU A 560 25.56 20.93 31.95
C LEU A 560 26.37 21.64 33.03
N ALA A 561 25.94 21.49 34.29
CA ALA A 561 26.64 22.07 35.45
C ALA A 561 28.02 21.43 35.71
N GLU A 562 28.20 20.16 35.32
CA GLU A 562 29.48 19.44 35.33
C GLU A 562 29.75 18.87 33.94
N ALA A 563 30.94 19.10 33.40
CA ALA A 563 31.31 18.62 32.06
C ALA A 563 31.50 17.10 32.07
N LEU A 564 30.71 16.40 31.24
CA LEU A 564 30.79 14.96 31.06
C LEU A 564 31.72 14.60 29.89
N ASP A 565 32.52 13.56 30.07
CA ASP A 565 33.51 13.09 29.09
C ASP A 565 32.87 12.20 28.00
N ILE A 566 32.02 12.82 27.17
CA ILE A 566 31.16 12.15 26.19
C ILE A 566 31.80 12.13 24.80
N GLU A 567 31.85 10.95 24.19
CA GLU A 567 32.15 10.81 22.78
C GLU A 567 30.90 11.08 21.95
N LEU A 568 30.87 12.22 21.25
CA LEU A 568 29.76 12.66 20.41
C LEU A 568 30.03 12.31 18.95
N ILE A 569 29.12 11.54 18.34
CA ILE A 569 29.19 11.07 16.96
C ILE A 569 27.98 11.60 16.18
N ASP A 570 28.25 12.28 15.07
CA ASP A 570 27.28 12.62 14.03
C ASP A 570 27.34 11.55 12.93
N LEU A 571 26.21 10.86 12.69
CA LEU A 571 26.15 9.79 11.69
C LEU A 571 26.43 10.29 10.27
N ARG A 572 25.88 11.45 9.90
CA ARG A 572 25.85 12.02 8.53
C ARG A 572 25.13 11.18 7.46
N SER A 573 25.26 9.86 7.53
CA SER A 573 24.67 8.87 6.63
C SER A 573 23.82 7.87 7.43
N ILE A 574 22.60 7.63 6.96
CA ILE A 574 21.62 6.74 7.58
C ILE A 574 21.59 5.37 6.89
N ALA A 575 21.76 5.37 5.56
CA ALA A 575 21.88 4.15 4.76
C ALA A 575 22.89 4.36 3.61
N PRO A 576 24.03 3.65 3.59
CA PRO A 576 24.64 2.93 4.72
C PRO A 576 24.96 3.86 5.90
N TRP A 577 25.24 3.28 7.07
CA TRP A 577 25.68 3.98 8.28
C TRP A 577 27.00 3.37 8.80
N ASP A 578 27.73 4.12 9.63
CA ASP A 578 29.07 3.74 10.11
C ASP A 578 29.00 2.83 11.34
N GLU A 579 28.72 1.55 11.09
CA GLU A 579 28.57 0.53 12.13
C GLU A 579 29.85 0.36 12.97
N GLU A 580 31.03 0.34 12.33
CA GLU A 580 32.30 0.13 13.01
C GLU A 580 32.71 1.31 13.89
N ALA A 581 32.47 2.56 13.48
CA ALA A 581 32.74 3.72 14.33
C ALA A 581 31.92 3.67 15.63
N ILE A 582 30.64 3.28 15.54
CA ILE A 582 29.77 3.14 16.71
C ILE A 582 30.18 1.93 17.55
N ALA A 583 30.45 0.77 16.94
CA ALA A 583 30.90 -0.42 17.66
C ALA A 583 32.21 -0.18 18.44
N ALA A 584 33.17 0.51 17.83
CA ALA A 584 34.44 0.87 18.48
C ALA A 584 34.23 1.87 19.62
N SER A 585 33.37 2.88 19.43
CA SER A 585 33.02 3.85 20.46
C SER A 585 32.32 3.20 21.66
N VAL A 586 31.31 2.37 21.43
CA VAL A 586 30.58 1.69 22.51
C VAL A 586 31.46 0.67 23.23
N GLN A 587 32.41 0.01 22.56
CA GLN A 587 33.42 -0.83 23.22
C GLN A 587 34.34 -0.03 24.15
N LYS A 588 34.70 1.21 23.79
CA LYS A 588 35.49 2.11 24.63
C LYS A 588 34.69 2.60 25.85
N THR A 589 33.49 3.13 25.60
CA THR A 589 32.72 3.85 26.64
C THR A 589 31.84 2.93 27.49
N GLY A 590 31.36 1.83 26.91
CA GLY A 590 30.40 0.90 27.51
C GLY A 590 28.99 1.45 27.68
N ARG A 591 28.64 2.62 27.13
CA ARG A 591 27.29 3.19 27.24
C ARG A 591 26.88 3.84 25.93
N LEU A 592 25.64 3.62 25.50
CA LEU A 592 25.11 4.15 24.25
C LEU A 592 23.83 4.98 24.51
N LEU A 593 23.90 6.26 24.14
CA LEU A 593 22.75 7.15 23.98
C LEU A 593 22.57 7.46 22.49
N ILE A 594 21.34 7.35 21.99
CA ILE A 594 20.99 7.79 20.64
C ILE A 594 19.97 8.92 20.76
N VAL A 595 20.18 10.01 20.02
CA VAL A 595 19.22 11.12 19.91
C VAL A 595 18.82 11.28 18.44
N GLN A 596 17.54 11.17 18.14
CA GLN A 596 17.03 11.24 16.77
C GLN A 596 15.72 12.03 16.67
N GLU A 597 15.46 12.63 15.52
CA GLU A 597 14.25 13.43 15.31
C GLU A 597 13.02 12.61 14.88
N ASP A 598 13.23 11.49 14.19
CA ASP A 598 12.14 10.63 13.71
C ASP A 598 11.35 9.97 14.87
N ASN A 599 10.23 9.34 14.51
CA ASN A 599 9.46 8.50 15.43
C ASN A 599 10.34 7.42 16.08
N ILE A 600 9.98 7.01 17.30
CA ILE A 600 10.70 5.93 18.00
C ILE A 600 10.47 4.56 17.34
N THR A 601 9.26 4.27 16.86
CA THR A 601 8.91 2.94 16.33
C THR A 601 9.45 2.70 14.91
N ALA A 602 10.11 1.55 14.73
CA ALA A 602 10.71 1.10 13.46
C ALA A 602 11.77 2.07 12.91
N SER A 603 12.61 2.59 13.81
CA SER A 603 13.50 3.73 13.57
C SER A 603 14.98 3.36 13.45
N VAL A 604 15.78 4.32 12.96
CA VAL A 604 17.24 4.22 12.81
C VAL A 604 17.90 3.90 14.16
N GLY A 605 17.49 4.57 15.24
CA GLY A 605 17.99 4.29 16.58
C GLY A 605 17.70 2.87 17.06
N GLN A 606 16.51 2.32 16.75
CA GLN A 606 16.18 0.93 17.07
C GLN A 606 17.02 -0.07 16.27
N MET A 607 17.28 0.21 14.99
CA MET A 607 18.21 -0.57 14.15
C MET A 607 19.62 -0.58 14.76
N ILE A 608 20.18 0.59 15.12
CA ILE A 608 21.51 0.69 15.74
C ILE A 608 21.57 -0.13 17.03
N VAL A 609 20.56 -0.03 17.91
CA VAL A 609 20.51 -0.84 19.14
C VAL A 609 20.48 -2.34 18.87
N SER A 610 19.71 -2.81 17.88
CA SER A 610 19.69 -4.25 17.52
C SER A 610 21.06 -4.70 17.04
N THR A 611 21.63 -4.02 16.03
CA THR A 611 22.93 -4.37 15.44
C THR A 611 24.06 -4.34 16.47
N MET A 612 24.08 -3.34 17.35
CA MET A 612 25.06 -3.26 18.44
C MET A 612 24.89 -4.38 19.48
N CYS A 613 23.66 -4.79 19.79
CA CYS A 613 23.41 -5.89 20.73
C CYS A 613 23.64 -7.29 20.12
N GLU A 614 23.60 -7.43 18.79
CA GLU A 614 23.92 -8.67 18.08
C GLU A 614 25.43 -8.98 18.09
N ARG A 615 26.28 -7.94 18.16
CA ARG A 615 27.74 -8.06 18.21
C ARG A 615 28.23 -8.45 19.61
N HIS A 616 28.87 -9.60 19.73
CA HIS A 616 29.29 -10.16 21.02
C HIS A 616 30.27 -9.24 21.78
N GLU A 617 31.20 -8.61 21.07
CA GLU A 617 32.20 -7.71 21.65
C GLU A 617 31.58 -6.40 22.18
N VAL A 618 30.54 -5.88 21.51
CA VAL A 618 29.80 -4.69 21.94
C VAL A 618 28.88 -5.04 23.12
N LEU A 619 28.07 -6.10 22.99
CA LEU A 619 27.18 -6.59 24.04
C LEU A 619 27.91 -6.88 25.35
N SER A 620 29.13 -7.43 25.28
CA SER A 620 29.96 -7.75 26.45
C SER A 620 30.61 -6.52 27.09
N ALA A 621 30.69 -5.39 26.37
CA ALA A 621 31.24 -4.13 26.88
C ALA A 621 30.18 -3.21 27.51
N LEU A 622 28.89 -3.50 27.32
CA LEU A 622 27.79 -2.67 27.85
C LEU A 622 27.78 -2.63 29.38
N LYS A 623 28.02 -1.43 29.93
CA LYS A 623 27.89 -1.07 31.34
C LYS A 623 26.44 -0.80 31.71
N SER A 624 25.58 -0.42 30.77
CA SER A 624 24.13 -0.21 30.94
C SER A 624 23.38 -0.51 29.62
N PRO A 625 22.07 -0.78 29.65
CA PRO A 625 21.27 -0.88 28.42
C PRO A 625 21.31 0.42 27.60
N PRO A 626 21.34 0.36 26.26
CA PRO A 626 21.24 1.54 25.41
C PRO A 626 19.92 2.31 25.60
N VAL A 627 19.97 3.64 25.45
CA VAL A 627 18.79 4.52 25.55
C VAL A 627 18.62 5.31 24.24
N ILE A 628 17.36 5.51 23.84
CA ILE A 628 16.99 6.32 22.67
C ILE A 628 16.11 7.49 23.14
N VAL A 629 16.49 8.72 22.79
CA VAL A 629 15.65 9.92 22.88
C VAL A 629 15.16 10.25 21.48
N SER A 630 13.84 10.23 21.29
CA SER A 630 13.19 10.29 19.97
C SER A 630 11.92 11.14 20.01
N LYS A 631 11.41 11.57 18.85
CA LYS A 631 10.00 11.94 18.76
C LYS A 631 9.12 10.74 19.12
N GLY A 632 8.06 10.98 19.89
CA GLY A 632 7.06 9.94 20.18
C GLY A 632 6.31 9.51 18.91
N ASP A 633 5.51 8.45 18.97
CA ASP A 633 4.65 8.02 17.85
C ASP A 633 3.41 8.94 17.73
N VAL A 634 3.68 10.23 17.50
CA VAL A 634 2.72 11.34 17.41
C VAL A 634 3.10 12.26 16.24
N HIS A 635 2.10 12.91 15.67
CA HIS A 635 2.31 13.89 14.62
C HIS A 635 2.73 15.26 15.19
N VAL A 636 3.48 16.02 14.39
CA VAL A 636 3.85 17.40 14.73
C VAL A 636 2.63 18.31 14.57
N GLY A 637 2.15 18.90 15.68
CA GLY A 637 0.99 19.79 15.66
C GLY A 637 1.33 21.23 15.23
N PHE A 638 0.36 21.94 14.69
CA PHE A 638 0.54 23.35 14.23
C PHE A 638 0.80 24.34 15.38
N ASN A 639 0.24 24.08 16.57
CA ASN A 639 0.55 24.89 17.75
C ASN A 639 1.94 24.49 18.29
N PRO A 640 2.86 25.44 18.53
CA PRO A 640 4.21 25.14 19.02
C PRO A 640 4.25 24.27 20.28
N VAL A 641 3.23 24.33 21.15
CA VAL A 641 3.12 23.46 22.33
C VAL A 641 3.11 21.97 21.93
N TYR A 642 2.45 21.60 20.83
CA TYR A 642 2.43 20.22 20.35
C TYR A 642 3.71 19.84 19.59
N GLU A 643 4.34 20.78 18.87
CA GLU A 643 5.60 20.53 18.17
C GLU A 643 6.73 20.25 19.16
N TYR A 644 6.94 21.14 20.13
CA TYR A 644 7.99 20.97 21.13
C TYR A 644 7.72 19.83 22.12
N ALA A 645 6.45 19.51 22.43
CA ALA A 645 6.13 18.34 23.25
C ALA A 645 6.29 17.00 22.51
N ALA A 646 6.31 17.00 21.17
CA ALA A 646 6.54 15.80 20.37
C ALA A 646 8.04 15.53 20.20
N LEU A 647 8.82 16.55 19.84
CA LEU A 647 10.23 16.45 19.48
C LEU A 647 11.15 16.11 20.67
N PRO A 648 12.38 15.64 20.41
CA PRO A 648 13.47 15.64 21.41
C PRO A 648 13.74 17.05 21.97
N ASP A 649 14.07 17.12 23.26
CA ASP A 649 14.42 18.36 23.96
C ASP A 649 15.60 18.12 24.93
N LYS A 650 16.16 19.21 25.47
CA LYS A 650 17.32 19.18 26.38
C LYS A 650 17.03 18.40 27.67
N GLN A 651 15.86 18.59 28.27
CA GLN A 651 15.48 17.95 29.53
C GLN A 651 15.42 16.42 29.40
N ARG A 652 14.91 15.93 28.26
CA ARG A 652 14.87 14.50 27.94
C ARG A 652 16.26 13.92 27.68
N ILE A 653 17.18 14.69 27.08
CA ILE A 653 18.58 14.29 26.88
C ILE A 653 19.32 14.25 28.22
N GLU A 654 19.20 15.28 29.06
CA GLU A 654 19.77 15.33 30.42
C GLU A 654 19.28 14.13 31.27
N SER A 655 17.96 13.90 31.28
CA SER A 655 17.36 12.76 31.99
C SER A 655 17.89 11.40 31.51
N ALA A 656 18.17 11.27 30.21
CA ALA A 656 18.74 10.05 29.64
C ALA A 656 20.22 9.86 30.00
N LEU A 657 21.01 10.95 30.06
CA LEU A 657 22.39 10.94 30.54
C LEU A 657 22.45 10.54 32.02
N GLU A 658 21.63 11.17 32.88
CA GLU A 658 21.52 10.81 34.30
C GLU A 658 21.15 9.33 34.48
N HIS A 659 20.16 8.84 33.72
CA HIS A 659 19.73 7.44 33.77
C HIS A 659 20.85 6.47 33.36
N LEU A 660 21.60 6.75 32.30
CA LEU A 660 22.72 5.93 31.84
C LEU A 660 23.89 5.92 32.82
N LEU A 661 24.14 7.03 33.53
CA LEU A 661 25.20 7.12 34.53
C LEU A 661 24.82 6.45 35.86
N ALA A 662 23.54 6.53 36.25
CA ALA A 662 23.02 5.90 37.47
C ALA A 662 22.75 4.39 37.34
N SER A 663 22.57 3.88 36.12
CA SER A 663 22.28 2.46 35.87
C SER A 663 23.53 1.61 35.62
N SER A 664 23.39 0.32 35.92
CA SER A 664 24.32 -0.74 35.54
C SER A 664 23.59 -1.91 34.90
N LEU A 665 24.24 -2.66 34.01
CA LEU A 665 23.64 -3.80 33.31
C LEU A 665 23.14 -4.86 34.31
N GLU A 666 23.91 -5.14 35.38
CA GLU A 666 23.47 -6.02 36.47
C GLU A 666 22.21 -5.48 37.16
N SER A 667 22.15 -4.19 37.50
CA SER A 667 20.96 -3.60 38.12
C SER A 667 19.72 -3.60 37.20
N SER A 668 19.92 -3.57 35.88
CA SER A 668 18.83 -3.67 34.90
C SER A 668 18.35 -5.10 34.64
N LEU A 669 19.19 -6.10 34.93
CA LEU A 669 18.87 -7.53 34.79
C LEU A 669 18.22 -8.14 36.05
N LEU A 670 18.40 -7.51 37.21
CA LEU A 670 17.68 -7.88 38.42
C LEU A 670 16.19 -7.54 38.27
N PRO A 671 15.26 -8.47 38.57
CA PRO A 671 13.85 -8.14 38.67
C PRO A 671 13.70 -7.03 39.70
N SER A 672 13.12 -5.89 39.30
CA SER A 672 13.02 -4.72 40.18
C SER A 672 12.29 -5.07 41.47
N ALA A 673 13.06 -5.19 42.55
CA ALA A 673 12.54 -5.43 43.88
C ALA A 673 11.91 -4.12 44.39
N ALA A 674 10.62 -3.98 44.08
CA ALA A 674 9.77 -2.80 44.25
C ALA A 674 9.98 -1.67 43.21
N VAL A 675 9.05 -1.60 42.25
CA VAL A 675 8.43 -0.32 41.88
C VAL A 675 7.00 -0.32 42.45
N ALA A 676 6.93 -0.04 43.75
CA ALA A 676 5.81 0.70 44.32
C ALA A 676 6.40 2.08 44.67
N ASP A 677 5.72 3.15 44.26
CA ASP A 677 6.14 4.55 44.42
C ASP A 677 7.48 4.94 43.78
N ALA A 678 7.47 5.05 42.43
CA ALA A 678 8.25 6.07 41.73
C ALA A 678 7.25 7.02 41.03
N PRO A 679 7.33 8.35 41.22
CA PRO A 679 6.35 9.27 40.65
C PRO A 679 6.52 9.36 39.13
N THR A 680 5.46 9.07 38.40
CA THR A 680 5.35 9.42 36.98
C THR A 680 5.39 10.93 36.83
N VAL A 681 6.51 11.45 36.31
CA VAL A 681 6.69 12.87 36.00
C VAL A 681 5.81 13.24 34.81
N HIS A 682 4.55 13.56 35.10
CA HIS A 682 3.76 14.43 34.23
C HIS A 682 4.31 15.86 34.39
N PRO A 683 4.45 16.64 33.30
CA PRO A 683 4.81 18.05 33.41
C PRO A 683 3.66 18.85 34.04
N GLU A 684 3.72 19.07 35.37
CA GLU A 684 2.83 19.99 36.05
C GLU A 684 3.16 21.44 35.67
N ASN A 685 2.31 22.02 34.81
CA ASN A 685 2.34 23.45 34.46
C ASN A 685 2.05 24.33 35.70
N THR A 686 3.08 24.66 36.48
CA THR A 686 2.98 25.55 37.64
C THR A 686 3.01 27.04 37.28
N HIS A 687 2.05 27.52 36.49
CA HIS A 687 1.75 28.95 36.44
C HIS A 687 0.91 29.38 37.65
N LYS A 688 1.60 29.72 38.75
CA LYS A 688 0.98 30.42 39.88
C LYS A 688 0.64 31.86 39.48
N MET A 689 -0.63 32.14 39.16
CA MET A 689 -1.19 33.48 39.33
C MET A 689 -1.78 33.63 40.73
N ASN A 690 -1.43 34.72 41.41
CA ASN A 690 -1.89 35.00 42.77
C ASN A 690 -3.40 35.26 42.82
N SER A 691 -4.14 34.46 43.56
CA SER A 691 -5.53 34.74 43.92
C SER A 691 -5.59 35.67 45.15
N SER A 692 -5.82 36.96 44.95
CA SER A 692 -6.28 37.85 46.03
C SER A 692 -7.77 37.63 46.28
N ALA A 693 -8.14 37.21 47.49
CA ALA A 693 -9.51 36.88 47.84
C ALA A 693 -10.39 38.12 48.10
N SER A 694 -11.60 38.15 47.55
CA SER A 694 -12.72 38.94 48.09
C SER A 694 -14.09 38.53 47.52
N GLY A 695 -15.08 38.38 48.41
CA GLY A 695 -16.49 38.66 48.08
C GLY A 695 -17.31 37.51 47.47
N SER A 696 -18.18 36.91 48.28
CA SER A 696 -19.25 36.03 47.82
C SER A 696 -20.44 36.81 47.25
N SER A 697 -20.79 36.55 46.00
CA SER A 697 -22.14 36.77 45.45
C SER A 697 -22.57 35.50 44.72
N GLY A 698 -23.81 35.04 44.93
CA GLY A 698 -24.32 33.84 44.25
C GLY A 698 -24.25 34.03 42.73
N ALA A 699 -23.44 33.23 42.05
CA ALA A 699 -23.26 33.34 40.62
C ALA A 699 -24.49 32.79 39.90
N THR A 700 -25.13 33.63 39.09
CA THR A 700 -26.12 33.21 38.10
C THR A 700 -25.46 32.94 36.76
N LYS A 701 -26.02 32.01 36.00
CA LYS A 701 -25.53 31.61 34.67
C LYS A 701 -26.71 31.50 33.72
N ASP A 702 -26.62 32.15 32.56
CA ASP A 702 -27.64 32.00 31.53
C ASP A 702 -27.39 30.72 30.71
N ILE A 703 -28.43 29.90 30.55
CA ILE A 703 -28.43 28.76 29.63
C ILE A 703 -28.94 29.24 28.27
N VAL A 704 -28.22 28.91 27.20
CA VAL A 704 -28.48 29.37 25.84
C VAL A 704 -28.70 28.20 24.88
N VAL A 705 -29.34 28.44 23.74
CA VAL A 705 -29.44 27.45 22.64
C VAL A 705 -28.02 27.12 22.14
N PRO A 706 -27.55 25.85 22.24
CA PRO A 706 -26.22 25.48 21.78
C PRO A 706 -26.14 25.37 20.24
N ILE A 707 -24.96 25.08 19.69
CA ILE A 707 -24.81 24.78 18.26
C ILE A 707 -25.35 23.37 18.00
N LEU A 708 -26.54 23.27 17.40
CA LEU A 708 -27.28 22.02 17.18
C LEU A 708 -26.85 21.22 15.94
N GLY A 709 -25.76 21.64 15.27
CA GLY A 709 -25.22 20.99 14.08
C GLY A 709 -24.77 21.98 13.01
N GLU A 710 -24.00 21.49 12.04
CA GLU A 710 -23.41 22.33 10.99
C GLU A 710 -24.49 22.97 10.10
N GLY A 711 -24.54 24.31 10.09
CA GLY A 711 -25.48 25.09 9.27
C GLY A 711 -26.85 25.41 9.89
N ILE A 712 -27.19 24.85 11.06
CA ILE A 712 -28.47 25.13 11.75
C ILE A 712 -28.35 26.45 12.52
N ARG A 713 -29.31 27.37 12.33
CA ARG A 713 -29.32 28.70 12.98
C ARG A 713 -30.55 28.98 13.85
N VAL A 714 -31.61 28.19 13.69
CA VAL A 714 -32.91 28.37 14.35
C VAL A 714 -33.48 26.98 14.68
N ALA A 715 -34.20 26.87 15.80
CA ALA A 715 -34.92 25.68 16.25
C ALA A 715 -36.22 26.09 16.96
N ARG A 716 -37.19 25.18 17.10
CA ARG A 716 -38.46 25.44 17.82
C ARG A 716 -38.51 24.67 19.13
N ILE A 717 -38.99 25.29 20.22
CA ILE A 717 -39.17 24.60 21.50
C ILE A 717 -40.42 23.71 21.43
N VAL A 718 -40.27 22.41 21.67
CA VAL A 718 -41.37 21.42 21.61
C VAL A 718 -41.91 21.08 22.99
N SER A 719 -41.04 21.02 24.01
CA SER A 719 -41.48 20.82 25.39
C SER A 719 -40.52 21.43 26.39
N ILE A 720 -41.04 21.94 27.51
CA ILE A 720 -40.24 22.36 28.67
C ILE A 720 -40.34 21.27 29.74
N LEU A 721 -39.22 20.59 29.99
CA LEU A 721 -39.14 19.41 30.87
C LEU A 721 -38.95 19.76 32.36
N LYS A 722 -38.55 21.00 32.67
CA LYS A 722 -38.27 21.50 34.03
C LYS A 722 -38.87 22.88 34.26
N GLN A 723 -39.49 23.09 35.41
CA GLN A 723 -40.16 24.36 35.73
C GLN A 723 -39.25 25.33 36.50
N ALA A 724 -39.61 26.61 36.48
CA ALA A 724 -38.94 27.63 37.30
C ALA A 724 -39.00 27.23 38.78
N GLY A 725 -37.86 27.28 39.46
CA GLY A 725 -37.68 26.81 40.83
C GLY A 725 -37.24 25.34 40.99
N ASP A 726 -37.20 24.54 39.91
CA ASP A 726 -36.68 23.17 39.98
C ASP A 726 -35.17 23.15 40.28
N VAL A 727 -34.77 22.20 41.13
CA VAL A 727 -33.35 21.88 41.39
C VAL A 727 -32.87 20.93 40.31
N VAL A 728 -31.92 21.38 39.49
CA VAL A 728 -31.30 20.61 38.40
C VAL A 728 -29.83 20.33 38.69
N LYS A 729 -29.32 19.25 38.13
CA LYS A 729 -27.90 18.88 38.12
C LYS A 729 -27.27 19.20 36.77
N ALA A 730 -25.95 19.08 36.70
CA ALA A 730 -25.29 18.91 35.41
C ALA A 730 -25.88 17.67 34.70
N ASP A 731 -26.03 17.79 33.39
CA ASP A 731 -26.59 16.82 32.45
C ASP A 731 -28.11 16.52 32.63
N ASP A 732 -28.85 17.31 33.44
CA ASP A 732 -30.31 17.24 33.48
C ASP A 732 -30.91 17.96 32.25
N ALA A 733 -31.73 17.26 31.45
CA ALA A 733 -32.49 17.84 30.35
C ALA A 733 -33.53 18.87 30.85
N LEU A 734 -33.52 20.07 30.25
CA LEU A 734 -34.32 21.23 30.63
C LEU A 734 -35.53 21.45 29.72
N CYS A 735 -35.31 21.36 28.40
CA CYS A 735 -36.33 21.44 27.35
C CYS A 735 -35.92 20.62 26.14
N GLU A 736 -36.86 20.31 25.25
CA GLU A 736 -36.59 19.69 23.95
C GLU A 736 -36.81 20.70 22.82
N VAL A 737 -35.87 20.73 21.87
CA VAL A 737 -35.93 21.58 20.67
C VAL A 737 -35.96 20.75 19.40
N GLU A 738 -36.84 21.12 18.48
CA GLU A 738 -37.02 20.50 17.17
C GLU A 738 -36.33 21.32 16.08
N THR A 739 -35.68 20.59 15.18
CA THR A 739 -35.14 21.06 13.91
C THR A 739 -35.79 20.25 12.79
N ASP A 740 -35.65 20.68 11.53
CA ASP A 740 -36.17 19.97 10.34
C ASP A 740 -35.75 18.48 10.19
N LYS A 741 -34.85 17.97 11.05
CA LYS A 741 -34.26 16.63 10.96
C LYS A 741 -34.38 15.78 12.22
N ALA A 742 -34.44 16.38 13.41
CA ALA A 742 -34.51 15.68 14.69
C ALA A 742 -34.90 16.62 15.85
N VAL A 743 -35.34 16.00 16.96
CA VAL A 743 -35.55 16.64 18.26
C VAL A 743 -34.35 16.34 19.16
N PHE A 744 -33.86 17.36 19.89
CA PHE A 744 -32.72 17.27 20.80
C PHE A 744 -33.09 17.84 22.18
N PRO A 745 -32.69 17.21 23.29
CA PRO A 745 -32.76 17.85 24.60
C PRO A 745 -31.67 18.93 24.73
N ILE A 746 -31.99 20.04 25.38
CA ILE A 746 -31.02 21.00 25.89
C ILE A 746 -30.81 20.70 27.37
N GLU A 747 -29.60 20.28 27.71
CA GLU A 747 -29.20 19.84 29.05
C GLU A 747 -28.48 20.97 29.81
N CYS A 748 -28.62 20.97 31.13
CA CYS A 748 -27.94 21.93 32.00
C CYS A 748 -26.49 21.52 32.22
N ASP A 749 -25.50 22.39 31.98
CA ASP A 749 -24.08 22.05 32.15
C ASP A 749 -23.56 22.30 33.59
N ALA A 750 -24.44 22.64 34.53
CA ALA A 750 -24.10 22.90 35.94
C ALA A 750 -25.29 22.62 36.87
N GLY A 751 -25.01 22.31 38.15
CA GLY A 751 -26.05 22.11 39.16
C GLY A 751 -26.52 23.42 39.79
N GLY A 752 -27.84 23.61 39.92
CA GLY A 752 -28.43 24.83 40.47
C GLY A 752 -29.95 24.79 40.58
N VAL A 753 -30.56 25.96 40.76
CA VAL A 753 -32.02 26.17 40.75
C VAL A 753 -32.38 27.00 39.52
N LEU A 754 -33.34 26.54 38.73
CA LEU A 754 -33.83 27.27 37.56
C LEU A 754 -34.60 28.54 37.97
N GLY A 755 -34.34 29.63 37.26
CA GLY A 755 -35.15 30.84 37.30
C GLY A 755 -36.33 30.78 36.33
N GLU A 756 -36.93 31.93 36.05
CA GLU A 756 -38.00 32.05 35.05
C GLU A 756 -37.46 31.80 33.64
N TRP A 757 -38.25 31.11 32.81
CA TRP A 757 -37.95 30.88 31.40
C TRP A 757 -38.17 32.18 30.59
N ALA A 758 -37.26 32.46 29.66
CA ALA A 758 -37.31 33.62 28.76
C ALA A 758 -38.13 33.34 27.47
N VAL A 759 -38.68 32.13 27.36
CA VAL A 759 -39.28 31.52 26.16
C VAL A 759 -40.39 30.56 26.58
N SER A 760 -41.31 30.25 25.67
CA SER A 760 -42.44 29.33 25.86
C SER A 760 -42.36 28.13 24.90
N GLU A 761 -43.20 27.11 25.13
CA GLU A 761 -43.43 26.06 24.13
C GLU A 761 -44.01 26.67 22.84
N ASP A 762 -43.66 26.07 21.68
CA ASP A 762 -43.88 26.57 20.32
C ASP A 762 -43.07 27.83 19.89
N ASP A 763 -42.28 28.46 20.77
CA ASP A 763 -41.42 29.58 20.37
C ASP A 763 -40.27 29.15 19.44
N GLU A 764 -39.95 30.02 18.47
CA GLU A 764 -38.85 29.86 17.52
C GLU A 764 -37.60 30.61 18.04
N VAL A 765 -36.51 29.87 18.29
CA VAL A 765 -35.31 30.36 18.99
C VAL A 765 -34.04 30.21 18.16
N THR A 766 -33.13 31.17 18.29
CA THR A 766 -31.85 31.21 17.53
C THR A 766 -30.68 30.65 18.34
N VAL A 767 -29.69 30.08 17.65
CA VAL A 767 -28.45 29.59 18.30
C VAL A 767 -27.75 30.74 19.03
N GLY A 768 -27.47 30.55 20.33
CA GLY A 768 -26.94 31.56 21.24
C GLY A 768 -27.98 32.41 21.98
N GLN A 769 -29.29 32.19 21.77
CA GLN A 769 -30.36 32.88 22.49
C GLN A 769 -30.51 32.34 23.92
N ASN A 770 -30.68 33.24 24.91
CA ASN A 770 -30.98 32.88 26.30
C ASN A 770 -32.34 32.16 26.41
N LEU A 771 -32.35 31.04 27.15
CA LEU A 771 -33.53 30.21 27.42
C LEU A 771 -34.02 30.36 28.86
N VAL A 772 -33.12 30.19 29.83
CA VAL A 772 -33.42 30.25 31.28
C VAL A 772 -32.15 30.59 32.06
N GLN A 773 -32.29 31.33 33.16
CA GLN A 773 -31.17 31.64 34.06
C GLN A 773 -31.09 30.63 35.22
N LEU A 774 -29.90 30.10 35.49
CA LEU A 774 -29.62 29.16 36.57
C LEU A 774 -28.95 29.87 37.75
N THR A 775 -29.39 29.61 38.99
CA THR A 775 -28.70 30.03 40.22
C THR A 775 -27.93 28.86 40.82
N LEU A 776 -26.61 28.93 40.88
CA LEU A 776 -25.77 27.83 41.36
C LEU A 776 -25.91 27.60 42.88
N SER A 777 -26.09 26.36 43.30
CA SER A 777 -26.39 26.00 44.71
C SER A 777 -25.14 25.54 45.49
N GLY A 778 -24.80 26.27 46.56
CA GLY A 778 -23.70 25.92 47.46
C GLY A 778 -24.07 24.81 48.47
N ALA A 779 -23.20 23.81 48.64
CA ALA A 779 -23.56 22.53 49.27
C ALA A 779 -23.42 22.45 50.81
N ALA A 780 -24.48 21.96 51.48
CA ALA A 780 -24.57 21.48 52.88
C ALA A 780 -25.98 20.85 53.10
N VAL A 781 -26.28 19.80 53.89
CA VAL A 781 -25.53 18.85 54.76
C VAL A 781 -26.15 17.42 54.55
N ALA A 782 -25.44 16.36 54.97
CA ALA A 782 -25.96 14.98 55.09
C ALA A 782 -26.89 14.81 56.33
N GLN A 783 -27.48 13.65 56.72
CA GLN A 783 -27.01 12.25 56.60
C GLN A 783 -28.12 11.26 57.06
N ALA A 784 -28.45 10.20 56.29
CA ALA A 784 -29.17 9.00 56.80
C ALA A 784 -29.24 7.82 55.78
N ALA A 785 -28.17 7.04 55.64
CA ALA A 785 -28.20 5.62 55.22
C ALA A 785 -26.79 5.01 55.31
N SER A 786 -26.50 4.31 56.40
CA SER A 786 -25.20 3.66 56.61
C SER A 786 -25.23 2.19 56.18
N ALA A 787 -24.35 1.79 55.25
CA ALA A 787 -23.89 0.41 55.13
C ALA A 787 -22.53 0.35 54.41
N SER A 788 -21.64 -0.52 54.91
CA SER A 788 -20.45 -1.05 54.23
C SER A 788 -19.55 -0.08 53.42
N ALA A 789 -18.57 0.52 54.09
CA ALA A 789 -17.23 0.52 53.50
C ALA A 789 -16.72 -0.94 53.44
N PRO A 790 -16.07 -1.37 52.35
CA PRO A 790 -14.63 -1.55 52.48
C PRO A 790 -13.82 -1.31 51.20
N GLN A 791 -12.53 -0.97 51.42
CA GLN A 791 -11.38 -1.26 50.55
C GLN A 791 -11.31 -0.64 49.15
N GLN A 792 -10.10 -0.15 48.85
CA GLN A 792 -9.61 -0.02 47.48
C GLN A 792 -9.82 -1.35 46.73
N LYS A 793 -10.47 -1.29 45.58
CA LYS A 793 -10.23 -2.21 44.49
C LYS A 793 -9.91 -1.41 43.25
N GLU A 794 -8.81 -1.83 42.64
CA GLU A 794 -8.29 -1.54 41.31
C GLU A 794 -9.24 -0.76 40.40
N GLY A 795 -8.70 0.29 39.76
CA GLY A 795 -9.31 0.84 38.56
C GLY A 795 -9.44 -0.27 37.53
N ALA A 796 -10.63 -0.85 37.42
CA ALA A 796 -10.92 -1.83 36.40
C ALA A 796 -10.67 -1.13 35.06
N GLN A 797 -9.64 -1.59 34.34
CA GLN A 797 -9.64 -1.49 32.90
C GLN A 797 -11.06 -1.86 32.44
N GLN A 798 -11.72 -0.97 31.70
CA GLN A 798 -12.62 -1.50 30.69
C GLN A 798 -11.72 -2.28 29.74
N GLN A 799 -11.54 -3.58 30.05
CA GLN A 799 -11.04 -4.53 29.09
C GLN A 799 -11.85 -4.26 27.83
N ARG A 800 -11.17 -3.92 26.74
CA ARG A 800 -11.76 -4.04 25.41
C ARG A 800 -12.04 -5.53 25.24
N VAL A 801 -13.23 -5.95 25.68
CA VAL A 801 -13.75 -7.28 25.40
C VAL A 801 -13.94 -7.29 23.90
N GLY A 802 -12.95 -7.83 23.18
CA GLY A 802 -13.10 -8.07 21.75
C GLY A 802 -14.31 -8.99 21.53
N GLY A 803 -14.87 -8.97 20.32
CA GLY A 803 -16.04 -9.82 19.98
C GLY A 803 -15.81 -11.33 20.11
N LEU A 804 -14.59 -11.77 20.47
CA LEU A 804 -14.21 -13.14 20.82
C LEU A 804 -13.43 -13.12 22.16
N SER A 805 -13.67 -14.12 23.02
CA SER A 805 -12.92 -14.25 24.28
C SER A 805 -11.46 -14.63 24.06
N GLN A 806 -10.59 -14.41 25.04
CA GLN A 806 -9.18 -14.81 24.93
C GLN A 806 -9.02 -16.34 24.80
N GLU A 807 -9.91 -17.13 25.39
CA GLU A 807 -9.98 -18.58 25.19
C GLU A 807 -10.29 -18.93 23.73
N ALA A 808 -11.25 -18.24 23.11
CA ALA A 808 -11.57 -18.44 21.70
C ALA A 808 -10.37 -18.04 20.81
N VAL A 809 -9.74 -16.89 21.04
CA VAL A 809 -8.53 -16.45 20.31
C VAL A 809 -7.40 -17.47 20.46
N LYS A 810 -7.21 -18.05 21.65
CA LYS A 810 -6.21 -19.11 21.88
C LYS A 810 -6.58 -20.43 21.18
N GLN A 811 -7.86 -20.79 21.11
CA GLN A 811 -8.34 -21.97 20.39
C GLN A 811 -8.24 -21.85 18.87
N LEU A 812 -8.15 -20.63 18.32
CA LEU A 812 -7.87 -20.40 16.89
C LEU A 812 -6.41 -20.72 16.51
N GLN A 813 -5.49 -20.74 17.47
CA GLN A 813 -4.08 -21.03 17.21
C GLN A 813 -3.91 -22.50 16.79
N GLY A 814 -3.49 -22.72 15.54
CA GLY A 814 -3.23 -24.05 14.96
C GLY A 814 -4.32 -24.61 14.06
N ILE A 815 -5.47 -23.93 13.91
CA ILE A 815 -6.49 -24.29 12.89
C ILE A 815 -5.96 -23.93 11.50
N VAL A 816 -6.20 -24.77 10.50
CA VAL A 816 -5.98 -24.43 9.08
C VAL A 816 -7.34 -24.20 8.43
N PRO A 817 -7.92 -22.98 8.50
CA PRO A 817 -9.28 -22.75 8.01
C PRO A 817 -9.34 -22.81 6.48
N ALA A 818 -10.38 -23.46 5.97
CA ALA A 818 -10.78 -23.37 4.56
C ALA A 818 -12.28 -23.15 4.47
N THR A 819 -12.72 -22.42 3.43
CA THR A 819 -14.12 -22.04 3.24
C THR A 819 -14.61 -22.46 1.85
N ILE A 820 -15.83 -22.99 1.79
CA ILE A 820 -16.55 -23.27 0.54
C ILE A 820 -17.95 -22.66 0.65
N ASP A 821 -18.40 -21.96 -0.39
CA ASP A 821 -19.76 -21.46 -0.51
C ASP A 821 -20.57 -22.21 -1.57
N MET A 822 -21.88 -22.28 -1.36
CA MET A 822 -22.86 -22.81 -2.31
C MET A 822 -24.17 -22.05 -2.20
N THR A 823 -24.80 -21.76 -3.34
CA THR A 823 -26.16 -21.21 -3.37
C THR A 823 -27.21 -22.33 -3.39
N CYS A 824 -28.25 -22.23 -2.56
CA CYS A 824 -29.40 -23.15 -2.54
C CYS A 824 -30.71 -22.42 -2.87
N ARG A 825 -31.60 -23.07 -3.64
CA ARG A 825 -32.99 -22.62 -3.80
C ARG A 825 -33.75 -22.63 -2.48
N TRP A 826 -34.53 -21.58 -2.25
CA TRP A 826 -35.16 -21.29 -0.96
C TRP A 826 -36.68 -21.45 -0.98
N GLU A 827 -37.28 -21.59 -2.16
CA GLU A 827 -38.73 -21.61 -2.33
C GLU A 827 -39.40 -22.74 -1.52
N ALA A 828 -38.78 -23.92 -1.44
CA ALA A 828 -39.29 -25.05 -0.65
C ALA A 828 -39.46 -24.70 0.84
N VAL A 829 -38.43 -24.09 1.45
CA VAL A 829 -38.45 -23.65 2.86
C VAL A 829 -39.39 -22.47 3.09
N ARG A 830 -39.47 -21.51 2.15
CA ARG A 830 -40.46 -20.42 2.18
C ARG A 830 -41.88 -20.99 2.14
N ASP A 831 -42.15 -21.88 1.20
CA ASP A 831 -43.50 -22.39 0.94
C ASP A 831 -43.94 -23.34 2.07
N ALA A 832 -43.03 -24.15 2.64
CA ALA A 832 -43.27 -24.91 3.87
C ALA A 832 -43.61 -23.99 5.05
N ARG A 833 -42.89 -22.87 5.22
CA ARG A 833 -43.24 -21.84 6.22
C ARG A 833 -44.64 -21.27 5.99
N LEU A 834 -44.99 -20.95 4.75
CA LEU A 834 -46.31 -20.43 4.39
C LEU A 834 -47.44 -21.47 4.58
N ARG A 835 -47.17 -22.76 4.38
CA ARG A 835 -48.08 -23.86 4.72
C ARG A 835 -48.28 -23.96 6.24
N SER A 836 -47.22 -23.96 7.04
CA SER A 836 -47.30 -24.08 8.51
C SER A 836 -48.20 -23.02 9.17
N LYS A 837 -48.22 -21.78 8.65
CA LYS A 837 -49.12 -20.71 9.10
C LYS A 837 -50.62 -21.04 9.03
N LYS A 838 -51.01 -22.05 8.24
CA LYS A 838 -52.41 -22.45 8.02
C LYS A 838 -52.80 -23.72 8.79
N THR A 839 -51.88 -24.31 9.55
CA THR A 839 -52.05 -25.57 10.26
C THR A 839 -52.08 -25.33 11.78
N PRO A 840 -52.90 -26.04 12.58
CA PRO A 840 -52.82 -25.97 14.04
C PRO A 840 -51.45 -26.48 14.53
N GLY A 841 -50.70 -25.65 15.25
CA GLY A 841 -49.35 -25.99 15.73
C GLY A 841 -48.35 -24.81 15.77
N GLY A 842 -48.63 -23.72 15.07
CA GLY A 842 -47.78 -22.52 15.04
C GLY A 842 -46.95 -22.39 13.76
N THR A 843 -46.24 -21.26 13.61
CA THR A 843 -45.43 -21.00 12.41
C THR A 843 -44.04 -21.62 12.56
N LEU A 844 -43.69 -22.57 11.68
CA LEU A 844 -42.35 -23.14 11.64
C LEU A 844 -41.30 -22.08 11.29
N SER A 845 -40.20 -22.06 12.02
CA SER A 845 -39.10 -21.13 11.77
C SER A 845 -38.21 -21.65 10.64
N THR A 846 -37.73 -20.74 9.77
CA THR A 846 -36.78 -21.11 8.72
C THR A 846 -35.46 -21.63 9.29
N ALA A 847 -35.05 -21.16 10.48
CA ALA A 847 -33.87 -21.68 11.18
C ALA A 847 -34.05 -23.14 11.63
N THR A 848 -35.26 -23.53 12.06
CA THR A 848 -35.57 -24.92 12.42
C THR A 848 -35.52 -25.83 11.18
N MET A 849 -36.10 -25.40 10.07
CA MET A 849 -36.11 -26.16 8.81
C MET A 849 -34.70 -26.33 8.22
N THR A 850 -33.86 -25.29 8.26
CA THR A 850 -32.46 -25.43 7.81
C THR A 850 -31.59 -26.21 8.77
N ALA A 851 -31.76 -26.05 10.10
CA ALA A 851 -31.03 -26.87 11.07
C ALA A 851 -31.36 -28.36 10.96
N TRP A 852 -32.60 -28.70 10.61
CA TRP A 852 -32.98 -30.09 10.29
C TRP A 852 -32.26 -30.61 9.03
N ALA A 853 -32.19 -29.81 7.95
CA ALA A 853 -31.42 -30.19 6.76
C ALA A 853 -29.92 -30.39 7.05
N VAL A 854 -29.34 -29.59 7.96
CA VAL A 854 -27.98 -29.76 8.46
C VAL A 854 -27.82 -31.05 9.26
N LEU A 855 -28.75 -31.35 10.18
CA LEU A 855 -28.74 -32.60 10.94
C LEU A 855 -28.82 -33.84 10.05
N GLN A 856 -29.69 -33.82 9.04
CA GLN A 856 -29.84 -34.92 8.08
C GLN A 856 -28.61 -35.09 7.17
N ALA A 857 -27.77 -34.07 7.03
CA ALA A 857 -26.44 -34.19 6.44
C ALA A 857 -25.43 -34.76 7.45
N MET A 858 -25.40 -34.29 8.70
CA MET A 858 -24.49 -34.79 9.74
C MET A 858 -24.63 -36.31 9.95
N ARG A 859 -25.86 -36.85 9.91
CA ARG A 859 -26.15 -38.30 9.97
C ARG A 859 -25.47 -39.14 8.86
N LYS A 860 -24.98 -38.52 7.77
CA LYS A 860 -24.32 -39.18 6.63
C LYS A 860 -22.81 -38.92 6.55
N HIS A 861 -22.31 -37.94 7.30
CA HIS A 861 -20.96 -37.41 7.14
C HIS A 861 -20.25 -37.40 8.50
N GLU A 862 -19.71 -38.57 8.89
CA GLU A 862 -19.07 -38.87 10.19
C GLU A 862 -18.15 -37.76 10.73
N ARG A 863 -17.32 -37.16 9.86
CA ARG A 863 -16.44 -36.05 10.24
C ARG A 863 -17.24 -34.88 10.81
N PHE A 864 -18.32 -34.45 10.15
CA PHE A 864 -19.19 -33.37 10.63
C PHE A 864 -20.05 -33.75 11.86
N ALA A 865 -19.91 -34.98 12.35
CA ALA A 865 -20.43 -35.46 13.63
C ALA A 865 -19.30 -35.71 14.68
N SER A 866 -18.05 -35.33 14.39
CA SER A 866 -16.86 -35.53 15.23
C SER A 866 -16.33 -34.23 15.83
N VAL A 867 -15.76 -34.30 17.04
CA VAL A 867 -15.20 -33.15 17.78
C VAL A 867 -13.69 -33.23 17.95
N VAL A 868 -13.02 -32.08 18.05
CA VAL A 868 -11.59 -32.02 18.38
C VAL A 868 -11.40 -32.15 19.89
N ARG A 869 -10.51 -33.04 20.33
CA ARG A 869 -10.03 -33.15 21.72
C ARG A 869 -8.50 -33.26 21.74
N GLY A 870 -7.83 -32.17 22.10
CA GLY A 870 -6.37 -32.08 21.91
C GLY A 870 -6.04 -32.11 20.42
N ASP A 871 -5.12 -32.98 20.02
CA ASP A 871 -4.75 -33.21 18.62
C ASP A 871 -5.43 -34.45 17.99
N GLU A 872 -6.56 -34.91 18.57
CA GLU A 872 -7.34 -36.04 18.03
C GLU A 872 -8.76 -35.62 17.62
N LEU A 873 -9.24 -36.22 16.53
CA LEU A 873 -10.63 -36.13 16.08
C LEU A 873 -11.42 -37.31 16.65
N VAL A 874 -12.40 -37.02 17.51
CA VAL A 874 -13.20 -38.03 18.22
C VAL A 874 -14.63 -38.05 17.69
N TYR A 875 -15.03 -39.18 17.12
CA TYR A 875 -16.42 -39.48 16.75
C TYR A 875 -17.14 -40.17 17.93
N ASP A 876 -18.31 -39.65 18.32
CA ASP A 876 -19.17 -40.21 19.36
C ASP A 876 -20.47 -40.74 18.71
N PRO A 877 -20.58 -42.05 18.42
CA PRO A 877 -21.78 -42.64 17.84
C PRO A 877 -22.93 -42.78 18.85
N GLU A 878 -22.66 -42.70 20.16
CA GLU A 878 -23.69 -42.75 21.21
C GLU A 878 -24.37 -41.38 21.39
N GLY A 879 -23.72 -40.29 20.99
CA GLY A 879 -24.41 -39.06 20.65
C GLY A 879 -23.52 -37.88 20.28
N TYR A 880 -24.02 -37.04 19.37
CA TYR A 880 -23.42 -35.74 19.07
C TYR A 880 -24.48 -34.65 19.16
N ASP A 881 -24.05 -33.43 19.46
CA ASP A 881 -24.93 -32.27 19.61
C ASP A 881 -24.90 -31.39 18.34
N LEU A 882 -25.82 -30.43 18.21
CA LEU A 882 -25.80 -29.40 17.17
C LEU A 882 -25.71 -28.00 17.80
N GLY A 883 -24.72 -27.23 17.39
CA GLY A 883 -24.55 -25.84 17.83
C GLY A 883 -25.34 -24.86 16.96
N VAL A 884 -25.95 -23.85 17.58
CA VAL A 884 -26.56 -22.71 16.88
C VAL A 884 -26.14 -21.41 17.56
N ALA A 885 -25.60 -20.46 16.80
CA ALA A 885 -25.18 -19.15 17.30
C ALA A 885 -26.40 -18.27 17.65
N VAL A 886 -26.37 -17.65 18.83
CA VAL A 886 -27.46 -16.84 19.39
C VAL A 886 -26.87 -15.53 19.92
N ALA A 887 -27.32 -14.40 19.36
CA ALA A 887 -26.98 -13.08 19.88
C ALA A 887 -27.73 -12.80 21.20
N LEU A 888 -27.03 -12.19 22.14
CA LEU A 888 -27.49 -11.74 23.46
C LEU A 888 -27.26 -10.21 23.60
N PRO A 889 -27.92 -9.54 24.56
CA PRO A 889 -27.74 -8.10 24.78
C PRO A 889 -26.27 -7.70 25.07
N GLY A 890 -25.86 -6.54 24.55
CA GLY A 890 -24.53 -5.99 24.76
C GLY A 890 -23.42 -6.65 23.93
N ASP A 891 -23.70 -6.94 22.66
CA ASP A 891 -22.78 -7.53 21.66
C ASP A 891 -22.18 -8.89 22.08
N LYS A 892 -22.93 -9.66 22.88
CA LYS A 892 -22.52 -11.00 23.32
C LYS A 892 -23.07 -12.07 22.39
N LEU A 893 -22.22 -13.03 22.02
CA LEU A 893 -22.60 -14.19 21.22
C LEU A 893 -22.49 -15.46 22.04
N GLU A 894 -23.54 -16.27 22.06
CA GLU A 894 -23.52 -17.60 22.68
C GLU A 894 -23.93 -18.72 21.73
N THR A 895 -23.72 -19.96 22.13
CA THR A 895 -24.08 -21.15 21.33
C THR A 895 -25.15 -21.96 22.05
N ALA A 896 -26.36 -22.00 21.48
CA ALA A 896 -27.38 -22.96 21.89
C ALA A 896 -26.95 -24.37 21.46
N VAL A 897 -27.01 -25.32 22.39
CA VAL A 897 -26.59 -26.70 22.17
C VAL A 897 -27.82 -27.60 22.15
N VAL A 898 -28.22 -28.02 20.96
CA VAL A 898 -29.29 -29.01 20.75
C VAL A 898 -28.67 -30.39 20.98
N LYS A 899 -29.09 -31.10 22.03
CA LYS A 899 -28.39 -32.31 22.51
C LYS A 899 -28.82 -33.59 21.81
N ASN A 900 -27.89 -34.55 21.69
CA ASN A 900 -28.12 -35.93 21.23
C ASN A 900 -28.94 -36.00 19.92
N VAL A 901 -28.61 -35.16 18.94
CA VAL A 901 -29.43 -34.98 17.72
C VAL A 901 -29.39 -36.18 16.77
N ASN A 902 -28.47 -37.12 16.97
CA ASN A 902 -28.38 -38.37 16.23
C ASN A 902 -29.70 -39.17 16.24
N GLU A 903 -30.47 -39.15 17.33
CA GLU A 903 -31.70 -39.94 17.51
C GLU A 903 -33.01 -39.11 17.45
N VAL A 904 -32.93 -37.78 17.41
CA VAL A 904 -34.11 -36.90 17.46
C VAL A 904 -34.85 -36.88 16.12
N GLU A 905 -36.10 -37.31 16.10
CA GLU A 905 -36.96 -37.25 14.92
C GLU A 905 -37.68 -35.90 14.79
N TRP A 906 -38.27 -35.62 13.62
CA TRP A 906 -38.71 -34.27 13.23
C TRP A 906 -39.71 -33.63 14.23
N ASP A 907 -40.67 -34.40 14.72
CA ASP A 907 -41.71 -33.91 15.62
C ASP A 907 -41.13 -33.43 16.97
N ASP A 908 -40.18 -34.19 17.53
CA ASP A 908 -39.44 -33.83 18.75
C ASP A 908 -38.41 -32.71 18.49
N PHE A 909 -37.80 -32.69 17.30
CA PHE A 909 -36.75 -31.73 16.94
C PHE A 909 -37.23 -30.27 17.05
N ILE A 910 -38.47 -29.99 16.67
CA ILE A 910 -39.04 -28.64 16.74
C ILE A 910 -39.04 -28.13 18.19
N GLU A 911 -39.45 -28.96 19.15
CA GLU A 911 -39.51 -28.57 20.55
C GLU A 911 -38.11 -28.42 21.15
N VAL A 912 -37.25 -29.43 20.96
CA VAL A 912 -35.88 -29.45 21.51
C VAL A 912 -35.03 -28.30 20.94
N PHE A 913 -35.15 -28.00 19.65
CA PHE A 913 -34.45 -26.88 19.00
C PHE A 913 -34.90 -25.52 19.55
N ASN A 914 -36.22 -25.29 19.63
CA ASN A 914 -36.76 -24.01 20.10
C ASN A 914 -36.52 -23.79 21.60
N GLU A 915 -36.57 -24.85 22.41
CA GLU A 915 -36.24 -24.78 23.84
C GLU A 915 -34.75 -24.49 24.06
N SER A 916 -33.86 -25.11 23.29
CA SER A 916 -32.42 -24.81 23.35
C SER A 916 -32.12 -23.34 23.06
N LEU A 917 -32.76 -22.76 22.03
CA LEU A 917 -32.66 -21.32 21.73
C LEU A 917 -33.25 -20.42 22.82
N ARG A 918 -34.38 -20.83 23.42
CA ARG A 918 -35.05 -20.08 24.51
C ARG A 918 -34.16 -20.00 25.75
N ARG A 919 -33.66 -21.14 26.22
CA ARG A 919 -32.79 -21.24 27.41
C ARG A 919 -31.53 -20.41 27.27
N THR A 920 -30.84 -20.50 26.13
CA THR A 920 -29.64 -19.68 25.84
C THR A 920 -29.96 -18.18 25.86
N ARG A 921 -31.10 -17.74 25.31
CA ARG A 921 -31.52 -16.32 25.37
C ARG A 921 -31.83 -15.82 26.79
N HIS A 922 -32.20 -16.71 27.71
CA HIS A 922 -32.38 -16.40 29.13
C HIS A 922 -31.08 -16.56 29.97
N GLY A 923 -29.93 -16.75 29.32
CA GLY A 923 -28.62 -16.80 29.96
C GLY A 923 -28.19 -18.18 30.47
N GLU A 924 -28.91 -19.25 30.12
CA GLU A 924 -28.47 -20.61 30.44
C GLU A 924 -27.34 -21.06 29.50
N ILE A 925 -26.16 -21.26 30.06
CA ILE A 925 -24.97 -21.72 29.34
C ILE A 925 -24.90 -23.25 29.40
N VAL A 926 -24.87 -23.89 28.23
CA VAL A 926 -24.70 -25.33 28.06
C VAL A 926 -23.30 -25.61 27.51
N SER A 927 -22.63 -26.64 28.05
CA SER A 927 -21.27 -27.03 27.61
C SER A 927 -21.24 -27.36 26.11
N LYS A 928 -20.26 -26.78 25.40
CA LYS A 928 -20.04 -26.95 23.96
C LYS A 928 -19.16 -28.18 23.64
N ASN A 929 -18.79 -28.98 24.65
CA ASN A 929 -17.76 -30.05 24.58
C ASN A 929 -18.12 -31.25 23.67
N ARG A 930 -19.33 -31.29 23.09
CA ARG A 930 -19.83 -32.30 22.15
C ARG A 930 -20.44 -31.69 20.88
N VAL A 931 -20.09 -30.43 20.55
CA VAL A 931 -20.58 -29.73 19.36
C VAL A 931 -19.58 -29.88 18.20
N PRO A 932 -19.79 -30.80 17.24
CA PRO A 932 -18.94 -30.97 16.06
C PRO A 932 -19.11 -29.86 15.01
N LEU A 933 -20.33 -29.31 14.89
CA LEU A 933 -20.70 -28.28 13.93
C LEU A 933 -21.60 -27.21 14.57
N SER A 934 -21.35 -25.96 14.20
CA SER A 934 -22.17 -24.80 14.60
C SER A 934 -22.85 -24.15 13.40
N ILE A 935 -24.11 -23.72 13.54
CA ILE A 935 -24.85 -22.94 12.55
C ILE A 935 -24.88 -21.47 12.98
N SER A 936 -24.48 -20.57 12.08
CA SER A 936 -24.69 -19.12 12.22
C SER A 936 -25.68 -18.65 11.17
N SER A 937 -26.66 -17.83 11.54
CA SER A 937 -27.54 -17.19 10.56
C SER A 937 -27.84 -15.75 10.96
N MET A 938 -27.50 -14.83 10.06
CA MET A 938 -27.77 -13.39 10.20
C MET A 938 -28.88 -12.94 9.25
N GLY A 939 -29.77 -13.86 8.84
CA GLY A 939 -30.89 -13.56 7.94
C GLY A 939 -31.84 -12.48 8.46
N ALA A 940 -31.98 -12.36 9.78
CA ALA A 940 -32.77 -11.30 10.42
C ALA A 940 -32.18 -9.88 10.21
N TYR A 941 -30.88 -9.78 9.93
CA TYR A 941 -30.15 -8.55 9.63
C TYR A 941 -29.96 -8.35 8.12
N ASN A 942 -30.67 -9.13 7.28
CA ASN A 942 -30.59 -9.11 5.81
C ASN A 942 -29.17 -9.40 5.24
N VAL A 943 -28.29 -10.06 6.02
CA VAL A 943 -26.92 -10.40 5.60
C VAL A 943 -26.96 -11.59 4.64
N ARG A 944 -26.54 -11.39 3.38
CA ARG A 944 -26.60 -12.43 2.32
C ARG A 944 -25.45 -13.43 2.37
N SER A 945 -24.25 -13.01 2.77
CA SER A 945 -23.06 -13.86 2.87
C SER A 945 -22.15 -13.34 3.99
N ALA A 946 -21.48 -14.27 4.68
CA ALA A 946 -20.44 -14.00 5.66
C ALA A 946 -19.54 -15.24 5.75
N ILE A 947 -18.26 -15.05 6.04
CA ILE A 947 -17.32 -16.15 6.29
C ILE A 947 -17.38 -16.47 7.79
N PRO A 948 -17.92 -17.62 8.22
CA PRO A 948 -17.93 -17.98 9.62
C PRO A 948 -16.54 -18.44 10.08
N ILE A 949 -16.28 -18.34 11.38
CA ILE A 949 -15.05 -18.83 12.02
C ILE A 949 -15.32 -20.20 12.66
N VAL A 950 -14.33 -21.11 12.57
CA VAL A 950 -14.34 -22.42 13.26
C VAL A 950 -13.77 -22.23 14.66
N VAL A 951 -14.51 -22.62 15.68
CA VAL A 951 -14.07 -22.54 17.08
C VAL A 951 -14.11 -23.94 17.71
N PRO A 952 -12.95 -24.54 18.02
CA PRO A 952 -12.86 -25.83 18.71
C PRO A 952 -13.71 -25.87 19.99
N PRO A 953 -14.37 -26.99 20.29
CA PRO A 953 -14.15 -28.32 19.73
C PRO A 953 -14.88 -28.61 18.40
N ALA A 954 -15.64 -27.66 17.86
CA ALA A 954 -16.26 -27.81 16.54
C ALA A 954 -15.20 -27.80 15.43
N ILE A 955 -15.38 -28.64 14.41
CA ILE A 955 -14.50 -28.70 13.23
C ILE A 955 -15.01 -27.86 12.06
N ALA A 956 -16.25 -27.40 12.12
CA ALA A 956 -16.88 -26.62 11.07
C ALA A 956 -17.95 -25.68 11.59
N THR A 957 -18.12 -24.54 10.91
CA THR A 957 -19.21 -23.61 11.13
C THR A 957 -19.88 -23.31 9.79
N LEU A 958 -21.20 -23.47 9.73
CA LEU A 958 -22.03 -23.17 8.55
C LEU A 958 -22.75 -21.85 8.74
N PHE A 959 -22.50 -20.88 7.86
CA PHE A 959 -23.29 -19.67 7.76
C PHE A 959 -24.45 -19.84 6.76
N ILE A 960 -25.63 -19.36 7.13
CA ILE A 960 -26.85 -19.36 6.30
C ILE A 960 -27.35 -17.92 6.13
N GLY A 961 -27.27 -17.41 4.90
CA GLY A 961 -27.61 -16.05 4.54
C GLY A 961 -29.11 -15.76 4.44
N ALA A 962 -29.45 -14.46 4.38
CA ALA A 962 -30.78 -13.98 4.03
C ALA A 962 -31.17 -14.41 2.61
N PRO A 963 -32.44 -14.77 2.35
CA PRO A 963 -32.90 -15.09 1.01
C PRO A 963 -32.91 -13.85 0.11
N TYR A 964 -32.51 -14.01 -1.14
CA TYR A 964 -32.50 -12.97 -2.17
C TYR A 964 -32.89 -13.54 -3.54
N GLN A 965 -33.28 -12.66 -4.46
CA GLN A 965 -33.67 -13.03 -5.82
C GLN A 965 -32.44 -13.01 -6.74
N GLN A 966 -32.32 -14.02 -7.61
CA GLN A 966 -31.37 -14.03 -8.73
C GLN A 966 -32.01 -14.63 -9.99
N PRO A 967 -31.53 -14.33 -11.20
CA PRO A 967 -32.06 -14.94 -12.42
C PRO A 967 -32.01 -16.47 -12.36
N ASP A 968 -33.08 -17.17 -12.71
CA ASP A 968 -33.04 -18.63 -12.83
C ASP A 968 -32.40 -19.05 -14.16
N PRO A 969 -31.19 -19.66 -14.19
CA PRO A 969 -30.55 -20.10 -15.43
C PRO A 969 -31.28 -21.27 -16.11
N LYS A 970 -32.30 -21.86 -15.46
CA LYS A 970 -33.20 -22.86 -16.05
C LYS A 970 -34.50 -22.26 -16.56
N SER A 971 -34.75 -20.98 -16.30
CA SER A 971 -35.94 -20.29 -16.79
C SER A 971 -35.80 -19.93 -18.27
N LYS A 972 -36.87 -20.11 -19.03
CA LYS A 972 -36.96 -19.73 -20.45
C LYS A 972 -37.46 -18.31 -20.66
N ASP A 973 -38.03 -17.68 -19.63
CA ASP A 973 -38.58 -16.32 -19.69
C ASP A 973 -37.81 -15.32 -18.80
N GLY A 974 -36.71 -15.77 -18.18
CA GLY A 974 -35.88 -14.93 -17.30
C GLY A 974 -36.47 -14.68 -15.91
N SER A 975 -37.54 -15.38 -15.54
CA SER A 975 -38.09 -15.33 -14.18
C SER A 975 -37.02 -15.58 -13.10
N PRO A 976 -37.04 -14.82 -11.99
CA PRO A 976 -36.08 -14.99 -10.91
C PRO A 976 -36.42 -16.21 -10.04
N MET A 977 -35.39 -16.78 -9.42
CA MET A 977 -35.52 -17.75 -8.33
C MET A 977 -35.05 -17.13 -7.01
N GLU A 978 -35.66 -17.57 -5.91
CA GLU A 978 -35.30 -17.16 -4.56
C GLU A 978 -34.25 -18.11 -4.00
N VAL A 979 -33.14 -17.57 -3.53
CA VAL A 979 -32.00 -18.36 -3.06
C VAL A 979 -31.43 -17.84 -1.76
N ALA A 980 -30.72 -18.70 -1.03
CA ALA A 980 -29.87 -18.30 0.08
C ALA A 980 -28.44 -18.84 -0.14
N SER A 981 -27.45 -18.13 0.41
CA SER A 981 -26.06 -18.59 0.41
C SER A 981 -25.79 -19.46 1.64
N LEU A 982 -25.12 -20.58 1.42
CA LEU A 982 -24.59 -21.48 2.43
C LEU A 982 -23.06 -21.37 2.38
N VAL A 983 -22.42 -20.87 3.43
CA VAL A 983 -20.96 -20.69 3.49
C VAL A 983 -20.40 -21.54 4.63
N LEU A 984 -19.63 -22.56 4.30
CA LEU A 984 -19.07 -23.51 5.25
C LEU A 984 -17.58 -23.25 5.43
N THR A 985 -17.17 -22.84 6.63
CA THR A 985 -15.74 -22.86 7.01
C THR A 985 -15.47 -24.10 7.85
N PHE A 986 -14.36 -24.77 7.60
CA PHE A 986 -13.94 -26.00 8.28
C PHE A 986 -12.43 -26.01 8.52
N ASP A 987 -11.98 -26.81 9.49
CA ASP A 987 -10.56 -27.06 9.73
C ASP A 987 -10.02 -28.08 8.71
N HIS A 988 -9.16 -27.61 7.80
CA HIS A 988 -8.60 -28.39 6.70
C HIS A 988 -7.58 -29.45 7.17
N ARG A 989 -7.19 -29.44 8.46
CA ARG A 989 -6.48 -30.59 9.07
C ARG A 989 -7.37 -31.83 9.12
N TRP A 990 -8.67 -31.64 9.35
CA TRP A 990 -9.63 -32.70 9.63
C TRP A 990 -10.57 -33.01 8.47
N ILE A 991 -10.88 -32.04 7.61
CA ILE A 991 -11.77 -32.20 6.44
C ILE A 991 -11.02 -31.72 5.19
N ASN A 992 -11.12 -32.45 4.07
CA ASN A 992 -10.64 -31.95 2.77
C ASN A 992 -11.78 -31.28 1.98
N GLY A 993 -11.44 -30.44 1.00
CA GLY A 993 -12.44 -29.71 0.20
C GLY A 993 -13.52 -30.59 -0.46
N VAL A 994 -13.20 -31.84 -0.84
CA VAL A 994 -14.17 -32.77 -1.43
C VAL A 994 -15.21 -33.24 -0.39
N GLY A 995 -14.77 -33.58 0.82
CA GLY A 995 -15.66 -33.96 1.92
C GLY A 995 -16.56 -32.81 2.36
N ALA A 996 -16.01 -31.60 2.43
CA ALA A 996 -16.79 -30.39 2.71
C ALA A 996 -17.83 -30.07 1.63
N ALA A 997 -17.46 -30.16 0.35
CA ALA A 997 -18.39 -29.97 -0.76
C ALA A 997 -19.49 -31.04 -0.79
N ALA A 998 -19.18 -32.30 -0.45
CA ALA A 998 -20.15 -33.39 -0.37
C ALA A 998 -21.18 -33.15 0.74
N PHE A 999 -20.73 -32.76 1.94
CA PHE A 999 -21.61 -32.38 3.06
C PHE A 999 -22.50 -31.19 2.69
N LEU A 1000 -21.92 -30.10 2.18
CA LEU A 1000 -22.64 -28.88 1.82
C LEU A 1000 -23.66 -29.13 0.68
N SER A 1001 -23.35 -30.03 -0.25
CA SER A 1001 -24.27 -30.51 -1.28
C SER A 1001 -25.49 -31.23 -0.69
N ASP A 1002 -25.32 -32.02 0.38
CA ASP A 1002 -26.44 -32.71 1.04
C ASP A 1002 -27.28 -31.76 1.90
N VAL A 1003 -26.66 -30.79 2.60
CA VAL A 1003 -27.40 -29.69 3.27
C VAL A 1003 -28.25 -28.93 2.24
N ARG A 1004 -27.66 -28.55 1.11
CA ARG A 1004 -28.36 -27.91 0.00
C ARG A 1004 -29.55 -28.75 -0.46
N LYS A 1005 -29.37 -30.05 -0.75
CA LYS A 1005 -30.47 -30.93 -1.17
C LYS A 1005 -31.59 -31.01 -0.12
N GLY A 1006 -31.25 -31.02 1.16
CA GLY A 1006 -32.21 -31.02 2.26
C GLY A 1006 -33.05 -29.74 2.32
N ILE A 1007 -32.45 -28.59 2.02
CA ILE A 1007 -33.13 -27.29 1.93
C ILE A 1007 -33.99 -27.21 0.66
N GLU A 1008 -33.42 -27.53 -0.51
CA GLU A 1008 -34.11 -27.44 -1.81
C GLU A 1008 -35.26 -28.44 -1.97
N ARG A 1009 -35.28 -29.51 -1.16
CA ARG A 1009 -36.32 -30.56 -1.16
C ARG A 1009 -37.09 -30.61 0.16
N PHE A 1010 -37.04 -29.55 0.97
CA PHE A 1010 -37.71 -29.52 2.25
C PHE A 1010 -39.23 -29.61 2.05
N ASP A 1011 -39.83 -30.72 2.48
CA ASP A 1011 -41.28 -30.89 2.50
C ASP A 1011 -41.73 -31.63 3.76
N LEU A 1012 -42.96 -31.33 4.18
CA LEU A 1012 -43.64 -31.87 5.35
C LEU A 1012 -44.70 -32.84 4.86
N VAL A 1013 -44.30 -34.07 4.55
CA VAL A 1013 -45.20 -35.20 4.27
C VAL A 1013 -45.50 -35.92 5.58
#